data_AF-A0A8T2KND0-F1
#
_entry.id   AF-A0A8T2KND0-F1
#
_cell.length_a   1.000
_cell.length_b   1.000
_cell.length_c   1.000
_cell.angle_alpha   90.00
_cell.angle_beta   90.00
_cell.angle_gamma   90.00
#
_symmetry.space_group_name_H-M   'P 1'
#
loop_
_entity.id
_entity.type
_entity.pdbx_description
1 polymer ?
#
loop_
_entity_poly.entity_id
_entity_poly.type
_entity_poly.pdbx_seq_one_letter_code
_entity_poly.pdbx_strand_id
1 'polypeptide(L)'
;MSASLISALSLLTRPAREAQLSGAHTTQHEALLSALQKNQSELRERLLAGGELDEARQLLEEVRKEVSWFCTDTEDLTWSFVQECLLLLLCLSRHLTTLLDAFNHDPNRAAPNPRTPEAAPPLPPDVLSVAQQKTLGTVLQFLVTLGLCPYLAPGVGVALDRRSAFGAAVEAAVRREVAPSCERRLLITTTVLMEVAKLSSLATLVFTRHLGDLMAALCQLGYRPHRPEGDSAENCKGLTVEERRNCKQQLQGLLGRVYQPIVIKELLVLQGGPKVSPGSSAGGKTLAQAPAWLRRLCGQLLSERLIQPNGVQAVVRVILEGSGGGDSDWRKCDAVAKIVATCPQQSLSAESYYSQVCPQVLGLLHFKDKVTAQQFQRVATTVALTVVQDQPEFAQRFLLSPLLSPLQCCAAVPGEDVSQDAVPEWELTRSVEDVYKICVVGNRPSGMLLGALANVVPTIFSLFCFTKQNVSHLRAPCQEILLWYLSHAEPSSALALLKRLCVLQADGGGVAPGFEFSPGSEGGARLIRKEPVRDEDDALYEKVSGEQWRVECLVQLLSEMKDSDLPGDLFLLLLQDLTGLAAEQQDTEKEVDTSSMTLLKLEQHLVGCVHGQGQRLALLQTLAVMCEGLPHTLLLHKPTQVVAFIESMLQRACVGAELGSENAVESQTLSMGMGLIATLLSGAAQLSAEDYSSMSSLLAPLEQLSQQHPDPVIQELASDLRATIATHGAYCPGSVINAAGQYGPGASTQTLNLDKHQNTSSRTSSTHVPHTSHTGQPSPRSPSTSRSAASGSSSSRQTAVHSTAVSCDKMEQQAQGSAPGPQHRAGGTSRPVAGGINTQRPAYTSPAPTPKKPVSEWLLEACDPDVPSRAMALRALTHILKEGDKEALESREKLLSLFLENLEHEDSFVYLSAIQGLVALADSFPEQILQRLLAEYQTGDSATSPNRGRSLETRLKVGEALMRASRAMGDLAPHYGRPLIGVFLCGTRDEDSSVRASCLSNLGELCQRLQFSLGPLAQELSTCLTALIKTEREAEVRRAAVHVITVLLRGLSDKTTQVLGDVLLELYRALKWVVRSDADEVAVLHAQLALEELDDVMRKFIFPQQKLEKKIVVLP
;
A
#
# COMPACT_ATOMS: atom_id res chain seq x y z
N MET A 1 25.33 4.90 -52.35
CA MET A 1 24.44 3.72 -52.41
C MET A 1 23.17 3.79 -51.57
N SER A 2 23.21 3.75 -50.23
CA SER A 2 21.98 3.86 -49.42
C SER A 2 21.21 5.17 -49.69
N ALA A 3 21.92 6.30 -49.79
CA ALA A 3 21.35 7.60 -50.13
C ALA A 3 20.76 7.66 -51.55
N SER A 4 21.36 6.97 -52.53
CA SER A 4 20.90 6.96 -53.92
C SER A 4 19.62 6.11 -54.08
N LEU A 5 19.53 4.96 -53.39
CA LEU A 5 18.29 4.16 -53.33
C LEU A 5 17.14 4.91 -52.62
N ILE A 6 17.44 5.63 -51.53
CA ILE A 6 16.41 6.43 -50.84
C ILE A 6 15.99 7.65 -51.69
N SER A 7 16.91 8.24 -52.45
CA SER A 7 16.60 9.30 -53.42
C SER A 7 15.66 8.78 -54.52
N ALA A 8 15.91 7.58 -55.07
CA ALA A 8 15.03 6.92 -56.03
C ALA A 8 13.63 6.64 -55.44
N LEU A 9 13.55 6.18 -54.19
CA LEU A 9 12.29 6.01 -53.47
C LEU A 9 11.57 7.36 -53.25
N SER A 10 12.31 8.42 -52.95
CA SER A 10 11.73 9.76 -52.77
C SER A 10 11.17 10.35 -54.06
N LEU A 11 11.75 10.00 -55.22
CA LEU A 11 11.27 10.39 -56.55
C LEU A 11 9.90 9.76 -56.86
N LEU A 12 9.73 8.48 -56.52
CA LEU A 12 8.48 7.76 -56.72
C LEU A 12 7.34 8.33 -55.86
N THR A 13 7.63 8.77 -54.63
CA THR A 13 6.61 9.27 -53.68
C THR A 13 6.44 10.79 -53.69
N ARG A 14 7.01 11.51 -54.65
CA ARG A 14 6.86 12.97 -54.72
C ARG A 14 5.38 13.35 -54.83
N PRO A 15 4.88 14.26 -53.96
CA PRO A 15 3.53 14.77 -54.10
C PRO A 15 3.43 15.50 -55.44
N ALA A 16 2.32 15.30 -56.15
CA ALA A 16 2.01 16.10 -57.32
C ALA A 16 1.96 17.58 -56.88
N ARG A 17 3.02 18.35 -57.13
CA ARG A 17 2.91 19.81 -57.08
C ARG A 17 1.78 20.16 -58.04
N GLU A 18 0.85 21.01 -57.59
CA GLU A 18 -0.18 21.64 -58.42
C GLU A 18 0.50 22.35 -59.60
N ALA A 19 0.80 21.59 -60.64
CA ALA A 19 1.35 22.06 -61.88
C ALA A 19 0.30 21.71 -62.94
N GLN A 20 -0.65 22.65 -63.08
CA GLN A 20 -1.41 22.88 -64.30
C GLN A 20 -2.24 21.69 -64.81
N LEU A 21 -3.22 21.22 -64.02
CA LEU A 21 -4.39 20.53 -64.58
C LEU A 21 -5.46 21.57 -64.90
N SER A 22 -5.27 22.30 -66.00
CA SER A 22 -6.34 23.11 -66.58
C SER A 22 -7.32 22.19 -67.31
N GLY A 23 -8.35 21.72 -66.60
CA GLY A 23 -9.43 20.92 -67.14
C GLY A 23 -10.48 20.59 -66.07
N ALA A 24 -11.67 21.19 -66.19
CA ALA A 24 -12.71 21.27 -65.17
C ALA A 24 -13.42 19.95 -64.75
N HIS A 25 -12.90 18.77 -65.11
CA HIS A 25 -13.55 17.47 -64.81
C HIS A 25 -12.59 16.32 -64.48
N THR A 26 -11.37 16.56 -63.99
CA THR A 26 -10.49 15.45 -63.56
C THR A 26 -10.98 14.87 -62.23
N THR A 27 -11.37 13.58 -62.23
CA THR A 27 -11.71 12.89 -60.99
C THR A 27 -10.44 12.70 -60.14
N GLN A 28 -10.56 12.71 -58.81
CA GLN A 28 -9.41 12.56 -57.91
C GLN A 28 -8.60 11.27 -58.17
N HIS A 29 -9.25 10.26 -58.74
CA HIS A 29 -8.63 9.01 -59.16
C HIS A 29 -7.70 9.18 -60.38
N GLU A 30 -8.13 9.91 -61.43
CA GLU A 30 -7.33 10.15 -62.63
C GLU A 30 -6.09 11.00 -62.34
N ALA A 31 -6.23 11.98 -61.44
CA ALA A 31 -5.11 12.79 -60.96
C ALA A 31 -4.04 11.92 -60.28
N LEU A 32 -4.44 10.92 -59.47
CA LEU A 32 -3.52 9.97 -58.84
C LEU A 32 -2.78 9.11 -59.87
N LEU A 33 -3.47 8.54 -60.86
CA LEU A 33 -2.83 7.72 -61.90
C LEU A 33 -1.83 8.52 -62.72
N SER A 34 -2.19 9.76 -63.09
CA SER A 34 -1.30 10.63 -63.87
C SER A 34 -0.02 10.99 -63.10
N ALA A 35 -0.13 11.21 -61.78
CA ALA A 35 1.02 11.47 -60.92
C ALA A 35 1.93 10.23 -60.78
N LEU A 36 1.35 9.04 -60.56
CA LEU A 36 2.12 7.80 -60.48
C LEU A 36 2.87 7.52 -61.79
N GLN A 37 2.20 7.69 -62.93
CA GLN A 37 2.82 7.48 -64.25
C GLN A 37 3.98 8.45 -64.50
N LYS A 38 3.81 9.74 -64.16
CA LYS A 38 4.87 10.75 -64.30
C LYS A 38 6.07 10.45 -63.40
N ASN A 39 5.84 10.03 -62.16
CA ASN A 39 6.91 9.70 -61.23
C ASN A 39 7.70 8.46 -61.69
N GLN A 40 7.02 7.45 -62.26
CA GLN A 40 7.69 6.27 -62.86
C GLN A 40 8.53 6.64 -64.08
N SER A 41 7.99 7.47 -65.00
CA SER A 41 8.75 7.89 -66.18
C SER A 41 9.97 8.72 -65.79
N GLU A 42 9.84 9.63 -64.83
CA GLU A 42 10.97 10.43 -64.33
C GLU A 42 12.03 9.55 -63.65
N LEU A 43 11.63 8.50 -62.91
CA LEU A 43 12.58 7.54 -62.36
C LEU A 43 13.32 6.78 -63.46
N ARG A 44 12.60 6.27 -64.48
CA ARG A 44 13.20 5.52 -65.59
C ARG A 44 14.17 6.40 -66.39
N GLU A 45 13.81 7.65 -66.66
CA GLU A 45 14.70 8.62 -67.33
C GLU A 45 15.97 8.89 -66.51
N ARG A 46 15.85 9.09 -65.19
CA ARG A 46 17.02 9.33 -64.32
C ARG A 46 17.90 8.09 -64.15
N LEU A 47 17.34 6.88 -64.21
CA LEU A 47 18.10 5.64 -64.24
C LEU A 47 18.83 5.43 -65.58
N LEU A 48 18.29 5.98 -66.68
CA LEU A 48 18.89 5.90 -68.01
C LEU A 48 19.94 6.99 -68.28
N ALA A 49 19.80 8.17 -67.68
CA ALA A 49 20.64 9.34 -67.93
C ALA A 49 22.09 9.24 -67.39
N GLY A 50 22.39 8.29 -66.51
CA GLY A 50 23.73 8.06 -65.96
C GLY A 50 24.15 9.07 -64.88
N GLY A 51 24.86 8.62 -63.83
CA GLY A 51 25.38 9.46 -62.74
C GLY A 51 25.30 8.82 -61.34
N GLU A 52 24.80 9.58 -60.35
CA GLU A 52 24.70 9.19 -58.91
C GLU A 52 23.85 7.92 -58.63
N LEU A 53 23.12 7.42 -59.64
CA LEU A 53 22.20 6.28 -59.55
C LEU A 53 22.71 5.03 -60.30
N ASP A 54 23.89 5.06 -60.92
CA ASP A 54 24.38 3.94 -61.74
C ASP A 54 24.67 2.68 -60.92
N GLU A 55 25.29 2.86 -59.76
CA GLU A 55 25.53 1.76 -58.82
C GLU A 55 24.20 1.20 -58.27
N ALA A 56 23.19 2.06 -58.04
CA ALA A 56 21.84 1.63 -57.63
C ALA A 56 21.12 0.85 -58.75
N ARG A 57 21.34 1.25 -60.01
CA ARG A 57 20.81 0.57 -61.19
C ARG A 57 21.39 -0.85 -61.35
N GLN A 58 22.69 -1.03 -61.11
CA GLN A 58 23.33 -2.35 -61.17
C GLN A 58 22.72 -3.31 -60.14
N LEU A 59 22.60 -2.89 -58.87
CA LEU A 59 21.92 -3.68 -57.84
C LEU A 59 20.43 -3.94 -58.15
N LEU A 60 19.74 -2.99 -58.78
CA LEU A 60 18.35 -3.18 -59.21
C LEU A 60 18.23 -4.23 -60.32
N GLU A 61 19.16 -4.24 -61.28
CA GLU A 61 19.19 -5.22 -62.37
C GLU A 61 19.58 -6.62 -61.86
N GLU A 62 20.47 -6.71 -60.87
CA GLU A 62 20.81 -7.97 -60.19
C GLU A 62 19.62 -8.54 -59.43
N VAL A 63 19.00 -7.75 -58.54
CA VAL A 63 17.82 -8.19 -57.77
C VAL A 63 16.65 -8.50 -58.68
N ARG A 64 16.48 -7.76 -59.79
CA ARG A 64 15.44 -8.04 -60.79
C ARG A 64 15.61 -9.40 -61.48
N LYS A 65 16.85 -9.87 -61.69
CA LYS A 65 17.12 -11.19 -62.27
C LYS A 65 16.85 -12.33 -61.29
N GLU A 66 17.06 -12.11 -60.00
CA GLU A 66 16.82 -13.10 -58.95
C GLU A 66 15.35 -13.27 -58.59
N VAL A 67 14.54 -12.22 -58.81
CA VAL A 67 13.15 -12.16 -58.41
C VAL A 67 12.22 -12.71 -59.49
N SER A 68 11.51 -13.80 -59.18
CA SER A 68 10.59 -14.48 -60.12
C SER A 68 9.22 -13.81 -60.31
N TRP A 69 8.91 -12.76 -59.56
CA TRP A 69 7.59 -12.11 -59.54
C TRP A 69 7.52 -10.77 -60.29
N PHE A 70 8.65 -10.23 -60.74
CA PHE A 70 8.70 -8.93 -61.43
C PHE A 70 8.21 -9.10 -62.88
N CYS A 71 7.28 -8.24 -63.32
CA CYS A 71 6.73 -8.28 -64.69
C CYS A 71 6.82 -6.88 -65.31
N THR A 72 7.48 -6.76 -66.47
CA THR A 72 7.60 -5.49 -67.20
C THR A 72 6.30 -5.11 -67.90
N ASP A 73 5.47 -6.09 -68.26
CA ASP A 73 4.30 -5.92 -69.12
C ASP A 73 3.02 -6.01 -68.28
N THR A 74 2.78 -5.00 -67.45
CA THR A 74 1.53 -4.88 -66.67
C THR A 74 0.74 -3.64 -67.09
N GLU A 75 -0.51 -3.83 -67.49
CA GLU A 75 -1.43 -2.74 -67.87
C GLU A 75 -1.96 -1.95 -66.65
N ASP A 76 -1.66 -2.42 -65.44
CA ASP A 76 -2.05 -1.77 -64.19
C ASP A 76 -0.93 -0.87 -63.66
N LEU A 77 -1.11 0.44 -63.88
CA LEU A 77 -0.20 1.50 -63.42
C LEU A 77 0.00 1.50 -61.89
N THR A 78 -1.00 1.05 -61.12
CA THR A 78 -0.88 0.99 -59.66
C THR A 78 -0.02 -0.19 -59.22
N TRP A 79 -0.13 -1.33 -59.90
CA TRP A 79 0.67 -2.51 -59.61
C TRP A 79 2.12 -2.36 -60.09
N SER A 80 2.33 -1.75 -61.27
CA SER A 80 3.69 -1.45 -61.75
C SER A 80 4.43 -0.52 -60.77
N PHE A 81 3.72 0.46 -60.19
CA PHE A 81 4.27 1.33 -59.15
C PHE A 81 4.67 0.55 -57.90
N VAL A 82 3.76 -0.31 -57.41
CA VAL A 82 4.02 -1.16 -56.23
C VAL A 82 5.22 -2.08 -56.48
N GLN A 83 5.33 -2.70 -57.65
CA GLN A 83 6.47 -3.57 -58.01
C GLN A 83 7.79 -2.81 -58.00
N GLU A 84 7.85 -1.59 -58.56
CA GLU A 84 9.06 -0.76 -58.55
C GLU A 84 9.45 -0.34 -57.13
N CYS A 85 8.48 0.05 -56.30
CA CYS A 85 8.73 0.36 -54.88
C CYS A 85 9.21 -0.87 -54.08
N LEU A 86 8.62 -2.05 -54.30
CA LEU A 86 9.02 -3.29 -53.62
C LEU A 86 10.44 -3.71 -54.01
N LEU A 87 10.80 -3.60 -55.30
CA LEU A 87 12.14 -3.91 -55.80
C LEU A 87 13.18 -2.99 -55.16
N LEU A 88 12.94 -1.67 -55.16
CA LEU A 88 13.84 -0.68 -54.55
C LEU A 88 13.99 -0.89 -53.03
N LEU A 89 12.91 -1.25 -52.33
CA LEU A 89 12.95 -1.54 -50.91
C LEU A 89 13.74 -2.82 -50.60
N LEU A 90 13.61 -3.85 -51.44
CA LEU A 90 14.37 -5.09 -51.32
C LEU A 90 15.87 -4.85 -51.57
N CYS A 91 16.23 -4.07 -52.60
CA CYS A 91 17.61 -3.65 -52.86
C CYS A 91 18.19 -2.89 -51.66
N LEU A 92 17.43 -1.95 -51.08
CA LEU A 92 17.84 -1.22 -49.88
C LEU A 92 18.08 -2.17 -48.71
N SER A 93 17.16 -3.10 -48.44
CA SER A 93 17.29 -4.07 -47.36
C SER A 93 18.54 -4.95 -47.51
N ARG A 94 18.78 -5.50 -48.70
CA ARG A 94 19.94 -6.35 -48.98
C ARG A 94 21.25 -5.59 -48.83
N HIS A 95 21.31 -4.38 -49.40
CA HIS A 95 22.49 -3.52 -49.28
C HIS A 95 22.79 -3.16 -47.81
N LEU A 96 21.78 -2.78 -47.03
CA LEU A 96 21.95 -2.50 -45.60
C LEU A 96 22.37 -3.75 -44.82
N THR A 97 21.86 -4.94 -45.16
CA THR A 97 22.28 -6.19 -44.54
C THR A 97 23.76 -6.48 -44.82
N THR A 98 24.20 -6.34 -46.08
CA THR A 98 25.63 -6.53 -46.43
C THR A 98 26.55 -5.55 -45.73
N LEU A 99 26.14 -4.28 -45.57
CA LEU A 99 26.90 -3.29 -44.83
C LEU A 99 26.94 -3.60 -43.34
N LEU A 100 25.84 -4.11 -42.77
CA LEU A 100 25.75 -4.48 -41.37
C LEU A 100 26.60 -5.72 -41.06
N ASP A 101 26.63 -6.72 -41.95
CA ASP A 101 27.48 -7.90 -41.81
C ASP A 101 28.97 -7.53 -41.93
N ALA A 102 29.32 -6.67 -42.88
CA ALA A 102 30.67 -6.11 -43.00
C ALA A 102 31.07 -5.32 -41.75
N PHE A 103 30.16 -4.53 -41.18
CA PHE A 103 30.37 -3.79 -39.94
C PHE A 103 30.51 -4.70 -38.72
N ASN A 104 29.76 -5.81 -38.66
CA ASN A 104 29.83 -6.77 -37.56
C ASN A 104 31.09 -7.65 -37.59
N HIS A 105 31.70 -7.83 -38.76
CA HIS A 105 32.92 -8.62 -38.96
C HIS A 105 34.23 -7.81 -38.88
N ASP A 106 34.18 -6.49 -38.67
CA ASP A 106 35.38 -5.66 -38.52
C ASP A 106 36.04 -5.86 -37.12
N PRO A 107 37.27 -6.39 -37.04
CA PRO A 107 37.95 -6.68 -35.78
C PRO A 107 38.41 -5.44 -34.99
N ASN A 108 38.38 -4.23 -35.57
CA ASN A 108 38.84 -2.99 -34.91
C ASN A 108 37.83 -2.40 -33.89
N ARG A 109 36.75 -3.12 -33.57
CA ARG A 109 35.60 -2.64 -32.78
C ARG A 109 35.86 -2.50 -31.27
N ALA A 110 36.89 -3.15 -30.72
CA ALA A 110 36.99 -3.38 -29.28
C ALA A 110 37.84 -2.37 -28.48
N ALA A 111 38.54 -1.44 -29.11
CA ALA A 111 39.37 -0.47 -28.38
C ALA A 111 38.76 0.94 -28.48
N PRO A 112 38.11 1.47 -27.42
CA PRO A 112 37.96 2.92 -27.31
C PRO A 112 39.36 3.53 -27.43
N ASN A 113 39.55 4.43 -28.39
CA ASN A 113 40.85 5.07 -28.62
C ASN A 113 41.24 5.80 -27.31
N PRO A 114 42.30 5.39 -26.59
CA PRO A 114 42.60 5.88 -25.24
C PRO A 114 42.98 7.37 -25.20
N ARG A 115 43.11 8.01 -26.38
CA ARG A 115 43.45 9.42 -26.53
C ARG A 115 42.25 10.36 -26.60
N THR A 116 41.03 9.85 -26.79
CA THR A 116 39.80 10.66 -26.86
C THR A 116 38.59 9.89 -26.28
N PRO A 117 38.37 9.92 -24.96
CA PRO A 117 37.22 9.26 -24.32
C PRO A 117 35.86 9.90 -24.63
N GLU A 118 35.82 11.03 -25.34
CA GLU A 118 34.59 11.71 -25.78
C GLU A 118 34.06 11.24 -27.15
N ALA A 119 34.78 10.34 -27.85
CA ALA A 119 34.34 9.86 -29.15
C ALA A 119 33.26 8.77 -29.01
N ALA A 120 32.01 9.12 -29.34
CA ALA A 120 30.92 8.15 -29.43
C ALA A 120 31.29 6.99 -30.37
N PRO A 121 30.93 5.74 -30.04
CA PRO A 121 31.19 4.60 -30.91
C PRO A 121 30.58 4.83 -32.30
N PRO A 122 31.22 4.35 -33.38
CA PRO A 122 30.71 4.52 -34.73
C PRO A 122 29.29 3.95 -34.83
N LEU A 123 28.36 4.75 -35.32
CA LEU A 123 26.97 4.34 -35.53
C LEU A 123 26.92 3.20 -36.57
N PRO A 124 26.09 2.18 -36.34
CA PRO A 124 25.94 1.12 -37.32
C PRO A 124 25.27 1.67 -38.60
N PRO A 125 25.58 1.09 -39.78
CA PRO A 125 25.16 1.61 -41.08
C PRO A 125 23.64 1.50 -41.33
N ASP A 126 22.90 0.84 -40.45
CA ASP A 126 21.44 0.68 -40.46
C ASP A 126 20.68 1.82 -39.76
N VAL A 127 21.38 2.77 -39.12
CA VAL A 127 20.78 3.96 -38.48
C VAL A 127 20.40 4.99 -39.55
N LEU A 128 19.11 5.06 -39.84
CA LEU A 128 18.53 5.97 -40.82
C LEU A 128 18.21 7.35 -40.20
N SER A 129 18.46 8.42 -40.95
CA SER A 129 18.10 9.78 -40.52
C SER A 129 16.58 9.99 -40.47
N VAL A 130 16.10 10.98 -39.70
CA VAL A 130 14.67 11.30 -39.59
C VAL A 130 14.04 11.59 -40.97
N ALA A 131 14.77 12.23 -41.89
CA ALA A 131 14.30 12.48 -43.25
C ALA A 131 14.18 11.19 -44.08
N GLN A 132 15.14 10.27 -43.94
CA GLN A 132 15.11 8.96 -44.59
C GLN A 132 13.95 8.10 -44.05
N GLN A 133 13.74 8.08 -42.73
CA GLN A 133 12.63 7.38 -42.09
C GLN A 133 11.26 7.92 -42.54
N LYS A 134 11.11 9.24 -42.70
CA LYS A 134 9.89 9.85 -43.26
C LYS A 134 9.64 9.40 -44.69
N THR A 135 10.69 9.42 -45.53
CA THR A 135 10.60 8.97 -46.93
C THR A 135 10.17 7.50 -47.00
N LEU A 136 10.82 6.62 -46.25
CA LEU A 136 10.46 5.20 -46.17
C LEU A 136 9.06 4.99 -45.60
N GLY A 137 8.66 5.79 -44.60
CA GLY A 137 7.29 5.79 -44.07
C GLY A 137 6.24 6.12 -45.13
N THR A 138 6.50 7.08 -46.02
CA THR A 138 5.60 7.38 -47.15
C THR A 138 5.54 6.25 -48.17
N VAL A 139 6.69 5.65 -48.51
CA VAL A 139 6.76 4.49 -49.43
C VAL A 139 5.96 3.32 -48.86
N LEU A 140 6.18 2.97 -47.59
CA LEU A 140 5.46 1.91 -46.91
C LEU A 140 3.95 2.19 -46.86
N GLN A 141 3.54 3.44 -46.64
CA GLN A 141 2.14 3.84 -46.69
C GLN A 141 1.53 3.58 -48.07
N PHE A 142 2.21 3.96 -49.16
CA PHE A 142 1.74 3.66 -50.52
C PHE A 142 1.72 2.15 -50.83
N LEU A 143 2.73 1.40 -50.40
CA LEU A 143 2.79 -0.05 -50.57
C LEU A 143 1.62 -0.75 -49.85
N VAL A 144 1.24 -0.27 -48.67
CA VAL A 144 0.12 -0.83 -47.91
C VAL A 144 -1.21 -0.41 -48.54
N THR A 145 -1.38 0.85 -48.93
CA THR A 145 -2.64 1.36 -49.48
C THR A 145 -2.93 0.90 -50.91
N LEU A 146 -1.91 0.66 -51.73
CA LEU A 146 -2.06 0.18 -53.12
C LEU A 146 -1.76 -1.32 -53.28
N GLY A 147 -0.91 -1.89 -52.43
CA GLY A 147 -0.40 -3.26 -52.56
C GLY A 147 -1.00 -4.29 -51.58
N LEU A 148 -1.56 -3.86 -50.43
CA LEU A 148 -2.18 -4.77 -49.45
C LEU A 148 -3.69 -4.54 -49.33
N CYS A 149 -4.10 -3.37 -48.84
CA CYS A 149 -5.48 -3.08 -48.47
C CYS A 149 -6.52 -3.33 -49.58
N PRO A 150 -6.28 -2.99 -50.87
CA PRO A 150 -7.25 -3.17 -51.95
C PRO A 150 -7.55 -4.64 -52.28
N TYR A 151 -6.67 -5.57 -51.86
CA TYR A 151 -6.75 -7.00 -52.14
C TYR A 151 -7.19 -7.82 -50.90
N LEU A 152 -7.44 -7.16 -49.76
CA LEU A 152 -8.05 -7.79 -48.60
C LEU A 152 -9.55 -8.04 -48.86
N ALA A 153 -10.05 -9.17 -48.36
CA ALA A 153 -11.47 -9.51 -48.45
C ALA A 153 -12.30 -8.53 -47.60
N PRO A 154 -13.57 -8.26 -47.96
CA PRO A 154 -14.43 -7.37 -47.19
C PRO A 154 -14.57 -7.86 -45.74
N GLY A 155 -14.29 -6.97 -44.78
CA GLY A 155 -14.28 -7.27 -43.35
C GLY A 155 -12.97 -7.85 -42.80
N VAL A 156 -11.93 -8.03 -43.62
CA VAL A 156 -10.58 -8.42 -43.19
C VAL A 156 -9.70 -7.17 -43.11
N GLY A 157 -9.30 -6.77 -41.91
CA GLY A 157 -8.55 -5.52 -41.68
C GLY A 157 -9.43 -4.26 -41.71
N VAL A 158 -8.82 -3.09 -41.48
CA VAL A 158 -9.54 -1.81 -41.51
C VAL A 158 -9.67 -1.31 -42.97
N ALA A 159 -10.88 -1.05 -43.46
CA ALA A 159 -11.11 -0.57 -44.82
C ALA A 159 -10.43 0.79 -45.13
N LEU A 160 -10.04 1.02 -46.39
CA LEU A 160 -9.32 2.23 -46.84
C LEU A 160 -10.12 3.51 -46.60
N ASP A 161 -11.43 3.48 -46.82
CA ASP A 161 -12.36 4.61 -46.58
C ASP A 161 -12.33 5.14 -45.14
N ARG A 162 -11.91 4.31 -44.19
CA ARG A 162 -11.84 4.67 -42.76
C ARG A 162 -10.45 5.15 -42.35
N ARG A 163 -9.45 5.02 -43.22
CA ARG A 163 -8.05 5.43 -42.98
C ARG A 163 -7.74 6.79 -43.58
N SER A 164 -8.35 7.11 -44.72
CA SER A 164 -8.08 8.35 -45.46
C SER A 164 -9.30 8.80 -46.23
N ALA A 165 -9.51 10.11 -46.33
CA ALA A 165 -10.53 10.72 -47.18
C ALA A 165 -10.34 10.37 -48.67
N PHE A 166 -9.10 9.99 -49.06
CA PHE A 166 -8.75 9.55 -50.42
C PHE A 166 -8.93 8.02 -50.62
N GLY A 167 -9.41 7.28 -49.62
CA GLY A 167 -9.55 5.81 -49.67
C GLY A 167 -10.40 5.33 -50.86
N ALA A 168 -11.56 5.97 -51.08
CA ALA A 168 -12.44 5.64 -52.19
C ALA A 168 -11.82 5.91 -53.58
N ALA A 169 -11.01 6.97 -53.69
CA ALA A 169 -10.29 7.30 -54.93
C ALA A 169 -9.16 6.30 -55.23
N VAL A 170 -8.56 5.70 -54.18
CA VAL A 170 -7.56 4.64 -54.30
C VAL A 170 -8.21 3.30 -54.64
N GLU A 171 -9.35 2.95 -54.03
CA GLU A 171 -10.07 1.72 -54.39
C GLU A 171 -10.60 1.76 -55.82
N ALA A 172 -11.08 2.92 -56.29
CA ALA A 172 -11.44 3.14 -57.69
C ALA A 172 -10.25 3.03 -58.66
N ALA A 173 -9.02 3.15 -58.14
CA ALA A 173 -7.80 3.12 -58.95
C ALA A 173 -7.24 1.75 -59.28
N VAL A 174 -7.54 0.77 -58.45
CA VAL A 174 -6.89 -0.53 -58.53
C VAL A 174 -7.65 -1.43 -59.48
N ARG A 175 -6.98 -1.92 -60.52
CA ARG A 175 -7.56 -2.85 -61.50
C ARG A 175 -7.42 -4.29 -61.00
N ARG A 176 -8.52 -4.84 -60.47
CA ARG A 176 -8.57 -6.20 -59.89
C ARG A 176 -8.61 -7.33 -60.93
N GLU A 177 -8.96 -7.01 -62.17
CA GLU A 177 -9.24 -8.00 -63.23
C GLU A 177 -8.01 -8.36 -64.09
N VAL A 178 -6.87 -7.70 -63.88
CA VAL A 178 -5.65 -7.86 -64.69
C VAL A 178 -4.67 -8.84 -64.01
N ALA A 179 -3.99 -9.69 -64.78
CA ALA A 179 -2.94 -10.57 -64.26
C ALA A 179 -1.77 -9.76 -63.65
N PRO A 180 -1.12 -10.22 -62.56
CA PRO A 180 -1.35 -11.44 -61.78
C PRO A 180 -2.57 -11.35 -60.84
N SER A 181 -3.12 -12.50 -60.42
CA SER A 181 -4.32 -12.57 -59.56
C SER A 181 -4.17 -11.78 -58.26
N CYS A 182 -5.27 -11.25 -57.71
CA CYS A 182 -5.26 -10.46 -56.47
C CYS A 182 -4.59 -11.20 -55.30
N GLU A 183 -4.79 -12.52 -55.17
CA GLU A 183 -4.14 -13.34 -54.14
C GLU A 183 -2.62 -13.42 -54.33
N ARG A 184 -2.15 -13.49 -55.59
CA ARG A 184 -0.72 -13.50 -55.91
C ARG A 184 -0.08 -12.14 -55.65
N ARG A 185 -0.75 -11.04 -55.99
CA ARG A 185 -0.30 -9.67 -55.67
C ARG A 185 -0.14 -9.49 -54.17
N LEU A 186 -1.16 -9.91 -53.39
CA LEU A 186 -1.13 -9.88 -51.93
C LEU A 186 0.03 -10.72 -51.35
N LEU A 187 0.26 -11.92 -51.89
CA LEU A 187 1.38 -12.79 -51.48
C LEU A 187 2.72 -12.10 -51.75
N ILE A 188 2.93 -11.54 -52.94
CA ILE A 188 4.20 -10.88 -53.31
C ILE A 188 4.47 -9.70 -52.37
N THR A 189 3.50 -8.80 -52.20
CA THR A 189 3.67 -7.65 -51.31
C THR A 189 3.92 -8.07 -49.87
N THR A 190 3.20 -9.08 -49.36
CA THR A 190 3.38 -9.57 -47.98
C THR A 190 4.74 -10.24 -47.79
N THR A 191 5.18 -11.08 -48.72
CA THR A 191 6.46 -11.80 -48.63
C THR A 191 7.66 -10.86 -48.69
N VAL A 192 7.64 -9.86 -49.58
CA VAL A 192 8.71 -8.86 -49.67
C VAL A 192 8.77 -7.99 -48.41
N LEU A 193 7.62 -7.54 -47.88
CA LEU A 193 7.60 -6.78 -46.63
C LEU A 193 8.10 -7.60 -45.43
N MET A 194 7.80 -8.90 -45.38
CA MET A 194 8.34 -9.82 -44.37
C MET A 194 9.83 -10.07 -44.53
N GLU A 195 10.37 -10.06 -45.76
CA GLU A 195 11.80 -10.15 -46.03
C GLU A 195 12.53 -8.87 -45.61
N VAL A 196 11.98 -7.71 -45.93
CA VAL A 196 12.50 -6.40 -45.51
C VAL A 196 12.48 -6.25 -43.99
N ALA A 197 11.45 -6.80 -43.33
CA ALA A 197 11.34 -6.81 -41.87
C ALA A 197 12.32 -7.79 -41.18
N LYS A 198 13.20 -8.49 -41.90
CA LYS A 198 14.32 -9.22 -41.28
C LYS A 198 15.36 -8.28 -40.68
N LEU A 199 15.53 -7.08 -41.25
CA LEU A 199 16.41 -6.04 -40.72
C LEU A 199 15.67 -5.25 -39.63
N SER A 200 16.24 -5.15 -38.43
CA SER A 200 15.60 -4.54 -37.24
C SER A 200 15.19 -3.06 -37.44
N SER A 201 16.02 -2.27 -38.13
CA SER A 201 15.76 -0.86 -38.41
C SER A 201 14.54 -0.64 -39.31
N LEU A 202 14.38 -1.47 -40.35
CA LEU A 202 13.22 -1.45 -41.24
C LEU A 202 11.99 -2.12 -40.62
N ALA A 203 12.18 -3.18 -39.84
CA ALA A 203 11.11 -3.86 -39.10
C ALA A 203 10.36 -2.90 -38.18
N THR A 204 11.07 -1.99 -37.50
CA THR A 204 10.46 -0.96 -36.65
C THR A 204 9.53 -0.05 -37.45
N LEU A 205 9.93 0.39 -38.64
CA LEU A 205 9.10 1.24 -39.52
C LEU A 205 7.87 0.48 -40.06
N VAL A 206 8.02 -0.81 -40.36
CA VAL A 206 6.93 -1.66 -40.87
C VAL A 206 5.92 -1.98 -39.76
N PHE A 207 6.36 -2.46 -38.60
CA PHE A 207 5.46 -2.95 -37.56
C PHE A 207 4.79 -1.85 -36.74
N THR A 208 5.39 -0.67 -36.59
CA THR A 208 4.79 0.42 -35.81
C THR A 208 3.47 0.93 -36.38
N ARG A 209 3.28 0.86 -37.71
CA ARG A 209 2.09 1.39 -38.39
C ARG A 209 1.28 0.36 -39.18
N HIS A 210 1.92 -0.72 -39.64
CA HIS A 210 1.33 -1.63 -40.62
C HIS A 210 1.27 -3.09 -40.16
N LEU A 211 1.51 -3.35 -38.87
CA LEU A 211 1.43 -4.70 -38.32
C LEU A 211 0.05 -5.33 -38.50
N GLY A 212 -1.03 -4.59 -38.19
CA GLY A 212 -2.40 -5.08 -38.34
C GLY A 212 -2.73 -5.49 -39.78
N ASP A 213 -2.19 -4.77 -40.76
CA ASP A 213 -2.36 -5.05 -42.19
C ASP A 213 -1.65 -6.31 -42.65
N LEU A 214 -0.40 -6.47 -42.20
CA LEU A 214 0.37 -7.68 -42.48
C LEU A 214 -0.24 -8.90 -41.82
N MET A 215 -0.73 -8.77 -40.58
CA MET A 215 -1.45 -9.87 -39.92
C MET A 215 -2.76 -10.21 -40.64
N ALA A 216 -3.52 -9.22 -41.09
CA ALA A 216 -4.73 -9.43 -41.88
C ALA A 216 -4.43 -10.19 -43.18
N ALA A 217 -3.38 -9.77 -43.91
CA ALA A 217 -2.94 -10.40 -45.15
C ALA A 217 -2.48 -11.84 -44.92
N LEU A 218 -1.64 -12.09 -43.91
CA LEU A 218 -1.16 -13.44 -43.56
C LEU A 218 -2.32 -14.36 -43.09
N CYS A 219 -3.28 -13.83 -42.34
CA CYS A 219 -4.48 -14.58 -41.95
C CYS A 219 -5.32 -14.98 -43.18
N GLN A 220 -5.52 -14.06 -44.13
CA GLN A 220 -6.24 -14.32 -45.37
C GLN A 220 -5.52 -15.35 -46.26
N LEU A 221 -4.21 -15.21 -46.44
CA LEU A 221 -3.41 -16.12 -47.27
C LEU A 221 -3.27 -17.52 -46.64
N GLY A 222 -3.20 -17.60 -45.31
CA GLY A 222 -2.98 -18.87 -44.60
C GLY A 222 -4.26 -19.66 -44.27
N TYR A 223 -5.36 -18.99 -43.92
CA TYR A 223 -6.50 -19.63 -43.24
C TYR A 223 -7.87 -19.42 -43.90
N ARG A 224 -7.96 -18.68 -45.01
CA ARG A 224 -9.22 -18.52 -45.73
C ARG A 224 -9.70 -19.87 -46.30
N PRO A 225 -10.93 -20.33 -45.99
CA PRO A 225 -11.47 -21.55 -46.57
C PRO A 225 -11.71 -21.36 -48.07
N HIS A 226 -11.26 -22.32 -48.88
CA HIS A 226 -11.46 -22.31 -50.32
C HIS A 226 -12.94 -22.56 -50.62
N ARG A 227 -13.60 -21.66 -51.34
CA ARG A 227 -14.95 -21.93 -51.86
C ARG A 227 -14.82 -22.85 -53.07
N PRO A 228 -15.53 -23.99 -53.11
CA PRO A 228 -15.67 -24.73 -54.35
C PRO A 228 -16.66 -24.00 -55.28
N GLU A 229 -16.25 -23.88 -56.54
CA GLU A 229 -17.05 -23.82 -57.78
C GLU A 229 -17.66 -22.49 -58.29
N GLY A 230 -17.49 -22.29 -59.60
CA GLY A 230 -18.17 -21.30 -60.44
C GLY A 230 -17.31 -20.69 -61.57
N ASP A 231 -17.05 -21.47 -62.63
CA ASP A 231 -16.71 -21.06 -64.01
C ASP A 231 -15.58 -20.05 -64.30
N SER A 232 -14.37 -20.57 -64.52
CA SER A 232 -13.58 -20.43 -65.76
C SER A 232 -12.20 -21.05 -65.53
N ALA A 233 -12.07 -22.30 -65.95
CA ALA A 233 -10.79 -22.96 -66.14
C ALA A 233 -9.97 -22.18 -67.16
N GLU A 234 -8.65 -22.14 -66.96
CA GLU A 234 -7.64 -21.53 -67.84
C GLU A 234 -7.31 -20.04 -67.55
N ASN A 235 -6.70 -19.74 -66.39
CA ASN A 235 -5.45 -18.93 -66.28
C ASN A 235 -5.03 -18.47 -64.87
N CYS A 236 -5.77 -18.76 -63.81
CA CYS A 236 -5.33 -18.39 -62.45
C CYS A 236 -4.73 -19.59 -61.69
N LYS A 237 -3.40 -19.74 -61.74
CA LYS A 237 -2.68 -20.60 -60.78
C LYS A 237 -2.95 -20.07 -59.37
N GLY A 238 -3.83 -20.75 -58.62
CA GLY A 238 -4.07 -20.46 -57.20
C GLY A 238 -2.81 -20.68 -56.34
N LEU A 239 -2.83 -20.20 -55.11
CA LEU A 239 -1.73 -20.37 -54.14
C LEU A 239 -1.43 -21.86 -53.89
N THR A 240 -0.15 -22.23 -53.84
CA THR A 240 0.26 -23.61 -53.53
C THR A 240 0.04 -23.94 -52.04
N VAL A 241 -0.07 -25.22 -51.70
CA VAL A 241 -0.20 -25.67 -50.30
C VAL A 241 1.02 -25.27 -49.48
N GLU A 242 2.21 -25.28 -50.09
CA GLU A 242 3.48 -24.87 -49.49
C GLU A 242 3.50 -23.36 -49.19
N GLU A 243 3.05 -22.52 -50.13
CA GLU A 243 2.94 -21.07 -49.92
C GLU A 243 2.00 -20.75 -48.75
N ARG A 244 0.86 -21.44 -48.64
CA ARG A 244 -0.05 -21.28 -47.50
C ARG A 244 0.59 -21.72 -46.19
N ARG A 245 1.34 -22.83 -46.18
CA ARG A 245 2.07 -23.30 -44.99
C ARG A 245 3.15 -22.29 -44.57
N ASN A 246 3.87 -21.72 -45.52
CA ASN A 246 4.86 -20.68 -45.27
C ASN A 246 4.20 -19.42 -44.66
N CYS A 247 3.06 -18.97 -45.18
CA CYS A 247 2.32 -17.85 -44.58
C CYS A 247 1.89 -18.13 -43.14
N LYS A 248 1.48 -19.37 -42.82
CA LYS A 248 1.15 -19.76 -41.43
C LYS A 248 2.38 -19.70 -40.52
N GLN A 249 3.53 -20.21 -40.98
CA GLN A 249 4.80 -20.17 -40.23
C GLN A 249 5.28 -18.73 -40.04
N GLN A 250 5.19 -17.88 -41.07
CA GLN A 250 5.53 -16.46 -40.98
C GLN A 250 4.62 -15.72 -40.00
N LEU A 251 3.32 -16.03 -39.97
CA LEU A 251 2.41 -15.48 -38.96
C LEU A 251 2.82 -15.91 -37.55
N GLN A 252 3.07 -17.19 -37.31
CA GLN A 252 3.51 -17.68 -36.00
C GLN A 252 4.85 -17.04 -35.56
N GLY A 253 5.80 -16.94 -36.49
CA GLY A 253 7.08 -16.26 -36.24
C GLY A 253 6.92 -14.77 -35.94
N LEU A 254 6.01 -14.08 -36.63
CA LEU A 254 5.68 -12.68 -36.37
C LEU A 254 5.05 -12.49 -34.99
N LEU A 255 4.08 -13.34 -34.63
CA LEU A 255 3.42 -13.31 -33.33
C LEU A 255 4.39 -13.57 -32.16
N GLY A 256 5.46 -14.32 -32.38
CA GLY A 256 6.50 -14.58 -31.36
C GLY A 256 7.59 -13.50 -31.27
N ARG A 257 7.82 -12.71 -32.32
CA ARG A 257 8.86 -11.65 -32.35
C ARG A 257 8.38 -10.30 -31.85
N VAL A 258 7.09 -10.01 -32.00
CA VAL A 258 6.50 -8.70 -31.67
C VAL A 258 6.03 -8.68 -30.22
N TYR A 259 6.15 -7.52 -29.57
CA TYR A 259 5.66 -7.31 -28.20
C TYR A 259 4.18 -7.68 -28.05
N GLN A 260 3.89 -8.60 -27.14
CA GLN A 260 2.62 -9.32 -27.02
C GLN A 260 1.38 -8.40 -26.85
N PRO A 261 1.41 -7.29 -26.09
CA PRO A 261 0.31 -6.33 -26.06
C PRO A 261 -0.06 -5.75 -27.43
N ILE A 262 0.91 -5.45 -28.28
CA ILE A 262 0.65 -4.91 -29.63
C ILE A 262 -0.07 -5.97 -30.47
N VAL A 263 0.38 -7.22 -30.40
CA VAL A 263 -0.23 -8.35 -31.09
C VAL A 263 -1.69 -8.55 -30.65
N ILE A 264 -1.95 -8.58 -29.33
CA ILE A 264 -3.30 -8.76 -28.78
C ILE A 264 -4.21 -7.62 -29.22
N LYS A 265 -3.72 -6.37 -29.17
CA LYS A 265 -4.46 -5.19 -29.62
C LYS A 265 -4.88 -5.32 -31.08
N GLU A 266 -3.95 -5.67 -31.96
CA GLU A 266 -4.24 -5.83 -33.39
C GLU A 266 -5.16 -7.04 -33.65
N LEU A 267 -5.02 -8.16 -32.92
CA LEU A 267 -5.93 -9.30 -33.02
C LEU A 267 -7.37 -8.96 -32.58
N LEU A 268 -7.53 -8.15 -31.52
CA LEU A 268 -8.83 -7.65 -31.08
C LEU A 268 -9.46 -6.71 -32.14
N VAL A 269 -8.66 -5.87 -32.78
CA VAL A 269 -9.10 -5.02 -33.90
C VAL A 269 -9.53 -5.87 -35.09
N LEU A 270 -8.79 -6.93 -35.43
CA LEU A 270 -9.11 -7.86 -36.52
C LEU A 270 -10.35 -8.73 -36.27
N GLN A 271 -10.62 -9.09 -35.01
CA GLN A 271 -11.82 -9.84 -34.65
C GLN A 271 -13.12 -9.03 -34.85
N GLY A 272 -13.03 -7.70 -34.77
CA GLY A 272 -14.17 -6.78 -34.83
C GLY A 272 -15.00 -6.84 -33.54
N GLY A 273 -15.41 -5.66 -33.04
CA GLY A 273 -16.11 -5.53 -31.75
C GLY A 273 -17.41 -6.34 -31.63
N PRO A 274 -17.97 -6.46 -30.40
CA PRO A 274 -19.15 -7.29 -30.14
C PRO A 274 -20.36 -6.86 -30.96
N LYS A 275 -21.21 -7.84 -31.27
CA LYS A 275 -22.41 -7.75 -32.11
C LYS A 275 -23.42 -6.80 -31.43
N VAL A 276 -23.50 -5.55 -31.86
CA VAL A 276 -24.56 -4.63 -31.39
C VAL A 276 -25.85 -5.00 -32.11
N SER A 277 -26.92 -5.18 -31.34
CA SER A 277 -28.28 -5.45 -31.81
C SER A 277 -28.72 -4.38 -32.83
N PRO A 278 -29.50 -4.73 -33.87
CA PRO A 278 -30.00 -3.76 -34.83
C PRO A 278 -31.08 -2.92 -34.14
N GLY A 279 -30.70 -1.78 -33.55
CA GLY A 279 -31.67 -0.91 -32.88
C GLY A 279 -31.14 0.31 -32.11
N SER A 280 -29.84 0.42 -31.81
CA SER A 280 -29.33 1.59 -31.07
C SER A 280 -28.63 2.58 -31.99
N SER A 281 -29.34 3.64 -32.36
CA SER A 281 -28.85 4.78 -33.13
C SER A 281 -27.96 5.69 -32.26
N ALA A 282 -26.64 5.50 -32.34
CA ALA A 282 -25.66 6.47 -31.84
C ALA A 282 -24.52 6.66 -32.87
N GLY A 283 -24.75 7.53 -33.84
CA GLY A 283 -23.81 8.51 -34.40
C GLY A 283 -22.42 8.14 -34.95
N GLY A 284 -21.94 6.89 -34.91
CA GLY A 284 -20.62 6.50 -35.42
C GLY A 284 -20.71 5.43 -36.50
N LYS A 285 -20.13 5.65 -37.69
CA LYS A 285 -20.01 4.63 -38.75
C LYS A 285 -19.26 3.40 -38.20
N THR A 286 -20.02 2.36 -37.84
CA THR A 286 -19.57 1.13 -37.18
C THR A 286 -18.64 0.29 -38.07
N LEU A 287 -17.68 -0.42 -37.45
CA LEU A 287 -16.80 -1.39 -38.12
C LEU A 287 -17.64 -2.48 -38.81
N ALA A 288 -17.36 -2.77 -40.09
CA ALA A 288 -17.91 -3.94 -40.76
C ALA A 288 -17.48 -5.21 -40.00
N GLN A 289 -18.43 -6.11 -39.73
CA GLN A 289 -18.18 -7.30 -38.92
C GLN A 289 -17.21 -8.25 -39.64
N ALA A 290 -16.16 -8.70 -38.95
CA ALA A 290 -15.20 -9.64 -39.51
C ALA A 290 -15.84 -11.00 -39.87
N PRO A 291 -15.39 -11.66 -40.95
CA PRO A 291 -15.87 -12.98 -41.35
C PRO A 291 -15.81 -14.02 -40.21
N ALA A 292 -16.75 -14.96 -40.19
CA ALA A 292 -16.85 -15.95 -39.12
C ALA A 292 -15.58 -16.82 -38.96
N TRP A 293 -14.90 -17.15 -40.07
CA TRP A 293 -13.64 -17.90 -40.04
C TRP A 293 -12.51 -17.10 -39.37
N LEU A 294 -12.44 -15.78 -39.65
CA LEU A 294 -11.42 -14.90 -39.08
C LEU A 294 -11.67 -14.68 -37.59
N ARG A 295 -12.93 -14.51 -37.18
CA ARG A 295 -13.28 -14.40 -35.74
C ARG A 295 -12.90 -15.63 -34.94
N ARG A 296 -13.11 -16.83 -35.50
CA ARG A 296 -12.70 -18.08 -34.84
C ARG A 296 -11.18 -18.17 -34.74
N LEU A 297 -10.46 -17.83 -35.81
CA LEU A 297 -8.99 -17.81 -35.82
C LEU A 297 -8.41 -16.81 -34.83
N CYS A 298 -8.90 -15.56 -34.82
CA CYS A 298 -8.46 -14.55 -33.85
C CYS A 298 -8.76 -14.99 -32.41
N GLY A 299 -9.91 -15.62 -32.16
CA GLY A 299 -10.21 -16.21 -30.84
C GLY A 299 -9.22 -17.32 -30.43
N GLN A 300 -8.83 -18.19 -31.37
CA GLN A 300 -7.83 -19.24 -31.13
C GLN A 300 -6.46 -18.62 -30.81
N LEU A 301 -6.01 -17.68 -31.63
CA LEU A 301 -4.72 -17.00 -31.44
C LEU A 301 -4.68 -16.18 -30.15
N LEU A 302 -5.78 -15.50 -29.78
CA LEU A 302 -5.89 -14.79 -28.51
C LEU A 302 -5.84 -15.75 -27.32
N SER A 303 -6.50 -16.91 -27.41
CA SER A 303 -6.45 -17.94 -26.37
C SER A 303 -5.04 -18.51 -26.20
N GLU A 304 -4.35 -18.81 -27.31
CA GLU A 304 -2.93 -19.24 -27.29
C GLU A 304 -2.02 -18.18 -26.67
N ARG A 305 -2.28 -16.88 -26.91
CA ARG A 305 -1.51 -15.79 -26.32
C ARG A 305 -1.84 -15.57 -24.84
N LEU A 306 -3.06 -15.86 -24.40
CA LEU A 306 -3.45 -15.73 -22.99
C LEU A 306 -2.77 -16.80 -22.12
N ILE A 307 -2.61 -18.01 -22.66
CA ILE A 307 -2.00 -19.16 -21.98
C ILE A 307 -0.47 -19.03 -21.88
N GLN A 308 0.17 -18.23 -22.75
CA GLN A 308 1.62 -17.95 -22.66
C GLN A 308 2.01 -17.23 -21.35
N PRO A 309 3.29 -17.34 -20.91
CA PRO A 309 3.76 -16.62 -19.73
C PRO A 309 3.54 -15.11 -19.90
N ASN A 310 3.01 -14.47 -18.86
CA ASN A 310 2.60 -13.05 -18.86
C ASN A 310 1.50 -12.69 -19.89
N GLY A 311 0.81 -13.69 -20.45
CA GLY A 311 -0.28 -13.49 -21.40
C GLY A 311 -1.48 -12.77 -20.79
N VAL A 312 -1.89 -13.15 -19.57
CA VAL A 312 -2.98 -12.48 -18.86
C VAL A 312 -2.62 -11.01 -18.60
N GLN A 313 -1.38 -10.75 -18.17
CA GLN A 313 -0.87 -9.40 -17.96
C GLN A 313 -0.94 -8.56 -19.26
N ALA A 314 -0.55 -9.14 -20.39
CA ALA A 314 -0.58 -8.47 -21.68
C ALA A 314 -2.02 -8.14 -22.12
N VAL A 315 -2.99 -9.03 -21.90
CA VAL A 315 -4.42 -8.77 -22.19
C VAL A 315 -4.97 -7.64 -21.33
N VAL A 316 -4.72 -7.70 -20.02
CA VAL A 316 -5.15 -6.68 -19.05
C VAL A 316 -4.57 -5.32 -19.43
N ARG A 317 -3.29 -5.29 -19.79
CA ARG A 317 -2.58 -4.09 -20.25
C ARG A 317 -3.24 -3.44 -21.47
N VAL A 318 -3.57 -4.23 -22.51
CA VAL A 318 -4.18 -3.73 -23.75
C VAL A 318 -5.55 -3.10 -23.53
N ILE A 319 -6.38 -3.72 -22.69
CA ILE A 319 -7.76 -3.30 -22.51
C ILE A 319 -7.86 -2.08 -21.58
N LEU A 320 -6.92 -1.96 -20.62
CA LEU A 320 -6.94 -0.90 -19.62
C LEU A 320 -6.10 0.34 -20.01
N GLU A 321 -4.96 0.19 -20.70
CA GLU A 321 -4.09 1.34 -21.07
C GLU A 321 -4.65 2.21 -22.21
N GLY A 322 -5.73 1.79 -22.88
CA GLY A 322 -6.32 2.48 -24.03
C GLY A 322 -7.33 3.59 -23.73
N SER A 323 -7.68 3.81 -22.45
CA SER A 323 -8.72 4.75 -22.05
C SER A 323 -8.14 5.74 -21.04
N GLY A 324 -8.17 7.04 -21.35
CA GLY A 324 -7.90 8.07 -20.37
C GLY A 324 -8.72 7.82 -19.10
N GLY A 325 -8.04 7.82 -17.95
CA GLY A 325 -8.59 7.40 -16.66
C GLY A 325 -9.92 8.09 -16.37
N GLY A 326 -10.97 7.30 -16.24
CA GLY A 326 -12.32 7.76 -15.96
C GLY A 326 -13.15 6.64 -15.34
N ASP A 327 -14.18 7.01 -14.59
CA ASP A 327 -15.04 6.18 -13.73
C ASP A 327 -15.65 4.91 -14.39
N SER A 328 -15.51 4.77 -15.71
CA SER A 328 -15.84 3.59 -16.51
C SER A 328 -14.89 2.39 -16.36
N ASP A 329 -13.77 2.53 -15.65
CA ASP A 329 -12.69 1.54 -15.67
C ASP A 329 -13.02 0.26 -14.89
N TRP A 330 -13.88 0.32 -13.88
CA TRP A 330 -14.24 -0.87 -13.11
C TRP A 330 -15.07 -1.89 -13.89
N ARG A 331 -16.00 -1.45 -14.75
CA ARG A 331 -16.80 -2.34 -15.61
C ARG A 331 -15.93 -3.03 -16.65
N LYS A 332 -14.86 -2.35 -17.09
CA LYS A 332 -13.85 -2.93 -17.98
C LYS A 332 -13.05 -3.99 -17.21
N CYS A 333 -12.61 -3.71 -15.98
CA CYS A 333 -11.95 -4.70 -15.13
C CYS A 333 -12.83 -5.96 -14.96
N ASP A 334 -14.11 -5.79 -14.65
CA ASP A 334 -15.04 -6.91 -14.48
C ASP A 334 -15.29 -7.67 -15.79
N ALA A 335 -15.37 -6.98 -16.94
CA ALA A 335 -15.51 -7.61 -18.24
C ALA A 335 -14.28 -8.43 -18.62
N VAL A 336 -13.07 -7.89 -18.38
CA VAL A 336 -11.81 -8.61 -18.59
C VAL A 336 -11.73 -9.80 -17.64
N ALA A 337 -12.10 -9.61 -16.37
CA ALA A 337 -12.09 -10.69 -15.39
C ALA A 337 -13.00 -11.86 -15.81
N LYS A 338 -14.21 -11.56 -16.32
CA LYS A 338 -15.11 -12.60 -16.87
C LYS A 338 -14.51 -13.33 -18.07
N ILE A 339 -13.81 -12.62 -18.95
CA ILE A 339 -13.14 -13.24 -20.12
C ILE A 339 -12.04 -14.20 -19.66
N VAL A 340 -11.23 -13.80 -18.67
CA VAL A 340 -10.13 -14.63 -18.16
C VAL A 340 -10.64 -15.81 -17.33
N ALA A 341 -11.71 -15.62 -16.54
CA ALA A 341 -12.30 -16.65 -15.71
C ALA A 341 -13.02 -17.74 -16.53
N THR A 342 -13.60 -17.37 -17.68
CA THR A 342 -14.33 -18.30 -18.55
C THR A 342 -13.35 -19.08 -19.42
N CYS A 343 -13.31 -20.40 -19.25
CA CYS A 343 -12.51 -21.28 -20.10
C CYS A 343 -12.98 -21.21 -21.58
N PRO A 344 -12.09 -20.89 -22.55
CA PRO A 344 -12.47 -20.87 -23.97
C PRO A 344 -12.87 -22.25 -24.47
N GLN A 345 -13.95 -22.33 -25.27
CA GLN A 345 -14.40 -23.57 -25.95
C GLN A 345 -13.34 -24.23 -26.86
N GLN A 346 -12.26 -23.51 -27.16
CA GLN A 346 -11.20 -23.90 -28.07
C GLN A 346 -9.98 -24.48 -27.32
N SER A 347 -10.01 -24.48 -25.98
CA SER A 347 -8.98 -25.13 -25.16
C SER A 347 -9.14 -26.65 -25.20
N LEU A 348 -8.02 -27.37 -25.19
CA LEU A 348 -8.01 -28.84 -25.24
C LEU A 348 -8.53 -29.46 -23.93
N SER A 349 -8.31 -28.80 -22.79
CA SER A 349 -8.85 -29.18 -21.48
C SER A 349 -8.93 -27.98 -20.52
N ALA A 350 -9.93 -27.97 -19.65
CA ALA A 350 -10.08 -26.93 -18.61
C ALA A 350 -8.93 -26.97 -17.58
N GLU A 351 -8.41 -28.15 -17.25
CA GLU A 351 -7.28 -28.31 -16.33
C GLU A 351 -5.98 -27.70 -16.88
N SER A 352 -5.68 -27.92 -18.17
CA SER A 352 -4.51 -27.29 -18.80
C SER A 352 -4.63 -25.77 -18.88
N TYR A 353 -5.84 -25.24 -18.93
CA TYR A 353 -6.09 -23.79 -18.92
C TYR A 353 -5.85 -23.20 -17.53
N TYR A 354 -6.54 -23.71 -16.50
CA TYR A 354 -6.45 -23.15 -15.15
C TYR A 354 -5.06 -23.34 -14.53
N SER A 355 -4.37 -24.45 -14.82
CA SER A 355 -2.97 -24.66 -14.38
C SER A 355 -1.99 -23.58 -14.87
N GLN A 356 -2.25 -22.95 -16.02
CA GLN A 356 -1.37 -21.94 -16.61
C GLN A 356 -1.85 -20.51 -16.36
N VAL A 357 -3.16 -20.30 -16.18
CA VAL A 357 -3.76 -18.98 -15.95
C VAL A 357 -3.75 -18.59 -14.47
N CYS A 358 -4.07 -19.50 -13.56
CA CYS A 358 -4.17 -19.19 -12.13
C CYS A 358 -2.86 -18.65 -11.52
N PRO A 359 -1.66 -19.21 -11.81
CA PRO A 359 -0.39 -18.63 -11.33
C PRO A 359 -0.14 -17.22 -11.88
N GLN A 360 -0.53 -16.95 -13.12
CA GLN A 360 -0.41 -15.61 -13.71
C GLN A 360 -1.33 -14.61 -13.00
N VAL A 361 -2.56 -15.02 -12.63
CA VAL A 361 -3.50 -14.19 -11.87
C VAL A 361 -2.93 -13.80 -10.51
N LEU A 362 -2.31 -14.75 -9.78
CA LEU A 362 -1.61 -14.44 -8.53
C LEU A 362 -0.41 -13.50 -8.75
N GLY A 363 0.28 -13.62 -9.90
CA GLY A 363 1.32 -12.68 -10.31
C GLY A 363 0.82 -11.24 -10.48
N LEU A 364 -0.42 -11.05 -10.95
CA LEU A 364 -1.00 -9.71 -11.16
C LEU A 364 -1.27 -8.94 -9.86
N LEU A 365 -1.43 -9.63 -8.71
CA LEU A 365 -1.62 -9.00 -7.40
C LEU A 365 -0.38 -8.25 -6.89
N HIS A 366 0.79 -8.51 -7.50
CA HIS A 366 2.09 -7.94 -7.11
C HIS A 366 2.64 -6.95 -8.13
N PHE A 367 1.78 -6.44 -9.01
CA PHE A 367 2.21 -5.54 -10.06
C PHE A 367 2.65 -4.18 -9.49
N LYS A 368 3.90 -3.77 -9.74
CA LYS A 368 4.56 -2.65 -9.05
C LYS A 368 4.22 -1.24 -9.60
N ASP A 369 3.61 -1.15 -10.79
CA ASP A 369 3.34 0.15 -11.43
C ASP A 369 2.20 0.91 -10.73
N LYS A 370 2.51 1.93 -9.92
CA LYS A 370 1.53 2.66 -9.08
C LYS A 370 0.25 3.15 -9.78
N VAL A 371 0.29 3.44 -11.09
CA VAL A 371 -0.86 3.98 -11.85
C VAL A 371 -1.83 2.88 -12.31
N THR A 372 -1.30 1.71 -12.67
CA THR A 372 -2.09 0.58 -13.21
C THR A 372 -2.29 -0.53 -12.17
N ALA A 373 -1.49 -0.56 -11.10
CA ALA A 373 -1.53 -1.58 -10.05
C ALA A 373 -2.94 -1.80 -9.48
N GLN A 374 -3.69 -0.74 -9.19
CA GLN A 374 -5.06 -0.87 -8.66
C GLN A 374 -6.01 -1.56 -9.64
N GLN A 375 -5.89 -1.26 -10.94
CA GLN A 375 -6.73 -1.87 -11.96
C GLN A 375 -6.36 -3.35 -12.17
N PHE A 376 -5.05 -3.66 -12.14
CA PHE A 376 -4.53 -5.02 -12.25
C PHE A 376 -4.93 -5.87 -11.03
N GLN A 377 -4.78 -5.32 -9.82
CA GLN A 377 -5.24 -5.94 -8.58
C GLN A 377 -6.73 -6.22 -8.63
N ARG A 378 -7.57 -5.26 -9.06
CA ARG A 378 -9.01 -5.46 -9.15
C ARG A 378 -9.39 -6.56 -10.14
N VAL A 379 -8.74 -6.62 -11.31
CA VAL A 379 -8.95 -7.71 -12.27
C VAL A 379 -8.55 -9.04 -11.64
N ALA A 380 -7.38 -9.11 -11.01
CA ALA A 380 -6.87 -10.33 -10.39
C ALA A 380 -7.79 -10.85 -9.28
N THR A 381 -8.21 -9.98 -8.35
CA THR A 381 -9.16 -10.31 -7.29
C THR A 381 -10.51 -10.76 -7.86
N THR A 382 -11.02 -10.09 -8.89
CA THR A 382 -12.30 -10.46 -9.52
C THR A 382 -12.20 -11.79 -10.26
N VAL A 383 -11.09 -12.07 -10.96
CA VAL A 383 -10.82 -13.38 -11.59
C VAL A 383 -10.74 -14.47 -10.53
N ALA A 384 -9.97 -14.26 -9.46
CA ALA A 384 -9.83 -15.25 -8.40
C ALA A 384 -11.19 -15.60 -7.77
N LEU A 385 -11.99 -14.59 -7.41
CA LEU A 385 -13.31 -14.79 -6.81
C LEU A 385 -14.32 -15.45 -7.77
N THR A 386 -14.30 -15.09 -9.06
CA THR A 386 -15.17 -15.72 -10.05
C THR A 386 -14.79 -17.17 -10.31
N VAL A 387 -13.50 -17.50 -10.35
CA VAL A 387 -13.04 -18.90 -10.48
C VAL A 387 -13.41 -19.72 -9.25
N VAL A 388 -13.31 -19.16 -8.03
CA VAL A 388 -13.76 -19.83 -6.80
C VAL A 388 -15.27 -20.12 -6.80
N GLN A 389 -16.08 -19.22 -7.38
CA GLN A 389 -17.53 -19.41 -7.48
C GLN A 389 -17.93 -20.38 -8.60
N ASP A 390 -17.36 -20.23 -9.79
CA ASP A 390 -17.78 -20.98 -10.98
C ASP A 390 -17.11 -22.36 -11.09
N GLN A 391 -15.90 -22.54 -10.57
CA GLN A 391 -15.06 -23.75 -10.73
C GLN A 391 -14.28 -24.10 -9.44
N PRO A 392 -14.95 -24.60 -8.38
CA PRO A 392 -14.36 -24.74 -7.05
C PRO A 392 -13.22 -25.77 -6.97
N GLU A 393 -13.28 -26.88 -7.72
CA GLU A 393 -12.25 -27.92 -7.70
C GLU A 393 -10.90 -27.41 -8.23
N PHE A 394 -10.92 -26.68 -9.36
CA PHE A 394 -9.72 -26.09 -9.94
C PHE A 394 -9.22 -24.90 -9.12
N ALA A 395 -10.13 -24.10 -8.54
CA ALA A 395 -9.78 -23.00 -7.65
C ALA A 395 -9.03 -23.51 -6.41
N GLN A 396 -9.48 -24.61 -5.81
CA GLN A 396 -8.82 -25.18 -4.64
C GLN A 396 -7.38 -25.62 -4.96
N ARG A 397 -7.16 -26.25 -6.13
CA ARG A 397 -5.88 -26.86 -6.51
C ARG A 397 -4.86 -25.88 -7.12
N PHE A 398 -5.31 -24.85 -7.83
CA PHE A 398 -4.44 -23.94 -8.58
C PHE A 398 -4.44 -22.49 -8.09
N LEU A 399 -5.40 -22.07 -7.23
CA LEU A 399 -5.44 -20.73 -6.63
C LEU A 399 -5.28 -20.77 -5.11
N LEU A 400 -6.13 -21.51 -4.41
CA LEU A 400 -6.17 -21.49 -2.94
C LEU A 400 -5.01 -22.26 -2.32
N SER A 401 -4.65 -23.45 -2.84
CA SER A 401 -3.53 -24.21 -2.28
C SER A 401 -2.17 -23.51 -2.42
N PRO A 402 -1.78 -22.88 -3.56
CA PRO A 402 -0.54 -22.13 -3.62
C PRO A 402 -0.56 -20.89 -2.72
N LEU A 403 -1.69 -20.18 -2.67
CA LEU A 403 -1.86 -18.97 -1.86
C LEU A 403 -1.76 -19.24 -0.36
N LEU A 404 -2.36 -20.33 0.11
CA LEU A 404 -2.37 -20.72 1.51
C LEU A 404 -1.19 -21.62 1.90
N SER A 405 -0.41 -22.14 0.94
CA SER A 405 0.68 -23.07 1.21
C SER A 405 1.69 -22.57 2.24
N PRO A 406 2.18 -21.31 2.22
CA PRO A 406 3.17 -20.88 3.20
C PRO A 406 2.59 -20.87 4.62
N LEU A 407 1.32 -20.48 4.76
CA LEU A 407 0.63 -20.46 6.05
C LEU A 407 0.26 -21.88 6.53
N GLN A 408 -0.09 -22.79 5.62
CA GLN A 408 -0.31 -24.21 5.94
C GLN A 408 0.99 -24.89 6.37
N CYS A 409 2.12 -24.55 5.74
CA CYS A 409 3.44 -25.01 6.16
C CYS A 409 3.81 -24.53 7.57
N CYS A 410 3.30 -23.39 8.03
CA CYS A 410 3.48 -22.98 9.41
C CYS A 410 2.70 -23.84 10.41
N ALA A 411 1.56 -24.40 10.01
CA ALA A 411 0.72 -25.26 10.86
C ALA A 411 1.13 -26.75 10.81
N ALA A 412 1.68 -27.22 9.69
CA ALA A 412 2.13 -28.60 9.52
C ALA A 412 3.57 -28.77 10.00
N VAL A 413 3.90 -29.94 10.58
CA VAL A 413 5.28 -30.29 10.96
C VAL A 413 6.11 -30.45 9.68
N PRO A 414 7.11 -29.58 9.40
CA PRO A 414 8.01 -29.81 8.29
C PRO A 414 8.85 -31.07 8.57
N GLY A 415 9.06 -31.91 7.56
CA GLY A 415 9.90 -33.11 7.67
C GLY A 415 11.31 -32.78 8.17
N GLU A 416 12.03 -33.77 8.73
CA GLU A 416 13.30 -33.61 9.47
C GLU A 416 14.48 -32.93 8.71
N ASP A 417 14.30 -32.51 7.45
CA ASP A 417 15.34 -32.02 6.53
C ASP A 417 15.24 -30.53 6.12
N VAL A 418 14.61 -29.65 6.91
CA VAL A 418 14.49 -28.22 6.54
C VAL A 418 15.53 -27.34 7.26
N SER A 419 16.17 -26.47 6.50
CA SER A 419 17.10 -25.39 6.89
C SER A 419 16.61 -24.56 8.10
N GLN A 420 17.50 -23.76 8.70
CA GLN A 420 17.20 -22.92 9.89
C GLN A 420 15.93 -22.04 9.77
N ASP A 421 15.53 -21.67 8.55
CA ASP A 421 14.26 -20.98 8.25
C ASP A 421 13.29 -21.97 7.57
N ALA A 422 12.16 -22.30 8.23
CA ALA A 422 11.14 -23.20 7.69
C ALA A 422 10.23 -22.53 6.66
N VAL A 423 9.94 -21.24 6.85
CA VAL A 423 9.25 -20.38 5.89
C VAL A 423 9.94 -19.00 5.89
N PRO A 424 10.49 -18.55 4.74
CA PRO A 424 11.17 -17.27 4.66
C PRO A 424 10.20 -16.08 4.72
N GLU A 425 10.70 -14.92 5.13
CA GLU A 425 9.92 -13.69 5.31
C GLU A 425 9.11 -13.30 4.08
N TRP A 426 9.72 -13.32 2.90
CA TRP A 426 9.07 -12.89 1.67
C TRP A 426 7.89 -13.78 1.27
N GLU A 427 7.93 -15.09 1.55
CA GLU A 427 6.83 -16.01 1.23
C GLU A 427 5.63 -15.77 2.14
N LEU A 428 5.89 -15.56 3.43
CA LEU A 428 4.84 -15.31 4.42
C LEU A 428 4.17 -13.95 4.18
N THR A 429 4.96 -12.89 3.97
CA THR A 429 4.46 -11.55 3.64
C THR A 429 3.60 -11.58 2.39
N ARG A 430 4.07 -12.25 1.33
CA ARG A 430 3.34 -12.38 0.07
C ARG A 430 2.00 -13.10 0.25
N SER A 431 1.99 -14.21 0.98
CA SER A 431 0.77 -14.99 1.25
C SER A 431 -0.26 -14.16 2.02
N VAL A 432 0.15 -13.48 3.09
CA VAL A 432 -0.76 -12.64 3.89
C VAL A 432 -1.32 -11.48 3.07
N GLU A 433 -0.49 -10.80 2.28
CA GLU A 433 -0.97 -9.75 1.38
C GLU A 433 -1.94 -10.26 0.31
N ASP A 434 -1.71 -11.44 -0.26
CA ASP A 434 -2.60 -12.04 -1.26
C ASP A 434 -3.95 -12.42 -0.65
N VAL A 435 -3.94 -13.05 0.54
CA VAL A 435 -5.18 -13.34 1.29
C VAL A 435 -5.94 -12.04 1.55
N TYR A 436 -5.24 -10.99 2.01
CA TYR A 436 -5.83 -9.69 2.27
C TYR A 436 -6.49 -9.08 1.01
N LYS A 437 -5.76 -9.05 -0.11
CA LYS A 437 -6.24 -8.48 -1.38
C LYS A 437 -7.41 -9.26 -1.98
N ILE A 438 -7.50 -10.56 -1.76
CA ILE A 438 -8.60 -11.39 -2.29
C ILE A 438 -9.82 -11.32 -1.36
N CYS A 439 -9.62 -11.50 -0.05
CA CYS A 439 -10.71 -11.62 0.91
C CYS A 439 -11.29 -10.26 1.29
N VAL A 440 -10.45 -9.34 1.78
CA VAL A 440 -10.89 -8.05 2.34
C VAL A 440 -11.22 -7.06 1.23
N VAL A 441 -10.30 -6.85 0.28
CA VAL A 441 -10.49 -5.88 -0.81
C VAL A 441 -11.53 -6.36 -1.82
N GLY A 442 -11.61 -7.67 -2.06
CA GLY A 442 -12.57 -8.28 -2.97
C GLY A 442 -13.99 -8.43 -2.42
N ASN A 443 -14.10 -8.58 -1.09
CA ASN A 443 -15.32 -8.67 -0.30
C ASN A 443 -16.48 -9.47 -0.95
N ARG A 444 -16.19 -10.68 -1.44
CA ARG A 444 -17.21 -11.64 -1.89
C ARG A 444 -17.03 -12.96 -1.14
N PRO A 445 -17.67 -13.14 0.02
CA PRO A 445 -17.55 -14.37 0.78
C PRO A 445 -18.13 -15.54 -0.02
N SER A 446 -17.43 -16.67 -0.01
CA SER A 446 -17.92 -17.93 -0.56
C SER A 446 -17.61 -19.04 0.43
N GLY A 447 -18.49 -20.05 0.54
CA GLY A 447 -18.31 -21.15 1.49
C GLY A 447 -16.98 -21.89 1.31
N MET A 448 -16.52 -22.04 0.06
CA MET A 448 -15.20 -22.61 -0.26
C MET A 448 -14.04 -21.75 0.25
N LEU A 449 -14.10 -20.43 0.08
CA LEU A 449 -13.07 -19.50 0.54
C LEU A 449 -13.01 -19.47 2.08
N LEU A 450 -14.18 -19.40 2.73
CA LEU A 450 -14.26 -19.44 4.20
C LEU A 450 -13.77 -20.77 4.75
N GLY A 451 -14.14 -21.91 4.13
CA GLY A 451 -13.66 -23.23 4.53
C GLY A 451 -12.15 -23.42 4.35
N ALA A 452 -11.57 -22.91 3.26
CA ALA A 452 -10.12 -22.95 3.05
C ALA A 452 -9.37 -22.05 4.04
N LEU A 453 -9.92 -20.85 4.33
CA LEU A 453 -9.33 -19.91 5.27
C LEU A 453 -9.42 -20.42 6.71
N ALA A 454 -10.51 -21.10 7.10
CA ALA A 454 -10.72 -21.64 8.44
C ALA A 454 -9.56 -22.52 8.94
N ASN A 455 -8.92 -23.28 8.06
CA ASN A 455 -7.76 -24.11 8.38
C ASN A 455 -6.51 -23.31 8.74
N VAL A 456 -6.45 -22.06 8.30
CA VAL A 456 -5.26 -21.19 8.36
C VAL A 456 -5.44 -20.02 9.33
N VAL A 457 -6.69 -19.69 9.70
CA VAL A 457 -7.01 -18.66 10.69
C VAL A 457 -6.22 -18.80 12.00
N PRO A 458 -6.02 -20.01 12.59
CA PRO A 458 -5.20 -20.14 13.80
C PRO A 458 -3.76 -19.67 13.60
N THR A 459 -3.16 -19.94 12.44
CA THR A 459 -1.82 -19.48 12.07
C THR A 459 -1.77 -17.96 11.90
N ILE A 460 -2.77 -17.38 11.22
CA ILE A 460 -2.88 -15.92 11.04
C ILE A 460 -3.07 -15.22 12.39
N PHE A 461 -3.82 -15.81 13.31
CA PHE A 461 -3.99 -15.31 14.67
C PHE A 461 -2.67 -15.33 15.45
N SER A 462 -1.92 -16.42 15.39
CA SER A 462 -0.58 -16.49 15.99
C SER A 462 0.39 -15.47 15.41
N LEU A 463 0.33 -15.25 14.09
CA LEU A 463 1.08 -14.19 13.41
C LEU A 463 0.64 -12.79 13.88
N PHE A 464 -0.67 -12.56 14.05
CA PHE A 464 -1.20 -11.31 14.58
C PHE A 464 -0.67 -11.04 16.00
N CYS A 465 -0.71 -12.03 16.89
CA CYS A 465 -0.13 -11.93 18.24
C CYS A 465 1.35 -11.54 18.20
N PHE A 466 2.12 -12.13 17.28
CA PHE A 466 3.53 -11.79 17.06
C PHE A 466 3.71 -10.34 16.54
N THR A 467 2.89 -9.90 15.58
CA THR A 467 2.95 -8.52 15.04
C THR A 467 2.48 -7.45 16.01
N LYS A 468 1.79 -7.82 17.10
CA LYS A 468 1.43 -6.87 18.18
C LYS A 468 2.58 -6.66 19.15
N GLN A 469 3.40 -7.68 19.39
CA GLN A 469 4.63 -7.55 20.20
C GLN A 469 5.75 -6.81 19.45
N ASN A 470 5.81 -6.96 18.13
CA ASN A 470 6.88 -6.45 17.29
C ASN A 470 6.40 -5.36 16.31
N VAL A 471 7.29 -4.50 15.82
CA VAL A 471 6.94 -3.53 14.77
C VAL A 471 6.96 -4.25 13.42
N SER A 472 5.78 -4.55 12.88
CA SER A 472 5.65 -5.18 11.56
C SER A 472 4.54 -4.54 10.73
N HIS A 473 4.77 -4.47 9.40
CA HIS A 473 3.78 -4.00 8.43
C HIS A 473 2.61 -4.98 8.23
N LEU A 474 2.75 -6.24 8.66
CA LEU A 474 1.74 -7.30 8.54
C LEU A 474 0.58 -7.18 9.54
N ARG A 475 0.66 -6.27 10.51
CA ARG A 475 -0.34 -6.13 11.59
C ARG A 475 -1.73 -5.83 11.06
N ALA A 476 -1.88 -4.80 10.22
CA ALA A 476 -3.18 -4.40 9.68
C ALA A 476 -3.76 -5.46 8.72
N PRO A 477 -3.00 -6.04 7.78
CA PRO A 477 -3.48 -7.15 6.96
C PRO A 477 -3.99 -8.35 7.77
N CYS A 478 -3.24 -8.81 8.77
CA CYS A 478 -3.67 -9.94 9.61
C CYS A 478 -4.96 -9.63 10.38
N GLN A 479 -5.04 -8.44 10.96
CA GLN A 479 -6.20 -7.97 11.71
C GLN A 479 -7.46 -7.90 10.84
N GLU A 480 -7.36 -7.28 9.67
CA GLU A 480 -8.49 -7.13 8.74
C GLU A 480 -8.95 -8.47 8.18
N ILE A 481 -8.04 -9.42 7.92
CA ILE A 481 -8.41 -10.79 7.49
C ILE A 481 -9.21 -11.51 8.57
N LEU A 482 -8.76 -11.44 9.82
CA LEU A 482 -9.43 -12.08 10.96
C LEU A 482 -10.82 -11.48 11.20
N LEU A 483 -10.94 -10.15 11.19
CA LEU A 483 -12.23 -9.45 11.31
C LEU A 483 -13.17 -9.78 10.14
N TRP A 484 -12.64 -9.85 8.92
CA TRP A 484 -13.42 -10.22 7.74
C TRP A 484 -13.95 -11.66 7.84
N TYR A 485 -13.13 -12.61 8.30
CA TYR A 485 -13.56 -13.99 8.51
C TYR A 485 -14.64 -14.08 9.59
N LEU A 486 -14.44 -13.48 10.76
CA LEU A 486 -15.40 -13.55 11.88
C LEU A 486 -16.73 -12.86 11.57
N SER A 487 -16.74 -11.84 10.72
CA SER A 487 -17.98 -11.15 10.30
C SER A 487 -18.79 -11.91 9.24
N HIS A 488 -18.17 -12.80 8.46
CA HIS A 488 -18.83 -13.50 7.35
C HIS A 488 -18.98 -15.01 7.56
N ALA A 489 -18.29 -15.60 8.55
CA ALA A 489 -18.44 -17.00 8.92
C ALA A 489 -19.80 -17.28 9.58
N GLU A 490 -20.26 -18.53 9.47
CA GLU A 490 -21.43 -18.97 10.24
C GLU A 490 -21.15 -18.86 11.75
N PRO A 491 -22.10 -18.37 12.56
CA PRO A 491 -21.86 -18.06 13.97
C PRO A 491 -21.41 -19.28 14.77
N SER A 492 -21.94 -20.48 14.49
CA SER A 492 -21.52 -21.74 15.13
C SER A 492 -20.05 -22.09 14.82
N SER A 493 -19.63 -21.93 13.57
CA SER A 493 -18.26 -22.18 13.13
C SER A 493 -17.28 -21.13 13.67
N ALA A 494 -17.71 -19.86 13.71
CA ALA A 494 -16.93 -18.76 14.28
C ALA A 494 -16.73 -18.95 15.80
N LEU A 495 -17.77 -19.33 16.54
CA LEU A 495 -17.69 -19.63 17.98
C LEU A 495 -16.79 -20.83 18.26
N ALA A 496 -16.91 -21.92 17.48
CA ALA A 496 -16.03 -23.08 17.62
C ALA A 496 -14.55 -22.73 17.35
N LEU A 497 -14.29 -21.85 16.39
CA LEU A 497 -12.95 -21.38 16.10
C LEU A 497 -12.42 -20.45 17.21
N LEU A 498 -13.23 -19.49 17.68
CA LEU A 498 -12.87 -18.61 18.80
C LEU A 498 -12.60 -19.42 20.07
N LYS A 499 -13.41 -20.43 20.37
CA LYS A 499 -13.17 -21.37 21.48
C LYS A 499 -11.83 -22.07 21.34
N ARG A 500 -11.46 -22.51 20.12
CA ARG A 500 -10.14 -23.12 19.84
C ARG A 500 -8.97 -22.13 20.02
N LEU A 501 -9.20 -20.84 19.78
CA LEU A 501 -8.18 -19.81 20.00
C LEU A 501 -8.04 -19.42 21.49
N CYS A 502 -9.14 -19.48 22.26
CA CYS A 502 -9.18 -19.19 23.70
C CYS A 502 -8.64 -20.34 24.56
N VAL A 503 -9.15 -21.55 24.31
CA VAL A 503 -8.92 -22.71 25.17
C VAL A 503 -7.71 -23.46 24.64
N LEU A 504 -6.68 -23.54 25.47
CA LEU A 504 -5.46 -24.31 25.26
C LEU A 504 -5.76 -25.80 25.24
N GLN A 505 -6.31 -26.27 24.11
CA GLN A 505 -6.06 -27.63 23.72
C GLN A 505 -4.62 -27.67 23.19
N ALA A 506 -3.86 -28.70 23.58
CA ALA A 506 -2.45 -28.89 23.28
C ALA A 506 -2.08 -28.81 21.78
N ASP A 507 -3.07 -28.76 20.89
CA ASP A 507 -2.95 -28.75 19.42
C ASP A 507 -3.40 -27.42 18.77
N GLY A 508 -3.77 -26.39 19.56
CA GLY A 508 -4.49 -25.19 19.09
C GLY A 508 -3.63 -23.97 18.70
N GLY A 509 -2.30 -24.05 18.84
CA GLY A 509 -1.39 -22.90 18.68
C GLY A 509 -1.27 -22.33 17.26
N GLY A 510 -1.86 -22.96 16.25
CA GLY A 510 -1.81 -22.53 14.85
C GLY A 510 -0.43 -22.58 14.20
N VAL A 511 0.61 -22.94 14.97
CA VAL A 511 2.00 -23.11 14.55
C VAL A 511 2.44 -24.52 14.96
N ALA A 512 3.22 -25.18 14.11
CA ALA A 512 3.73 -26.51 14.36
C ALA A 512 4.53 -26.58 15.68
N PRO A 513 4.40 -27.67 16.46
CA PRO A 513 5.12 -27.83 17.72
C PRO A 513 6.64 -27.75 17.48
N GLY A 514 7.31 -26.86 18.19
CA GLY A 514 8.76 -26.64 18.05
C GLY A 514 9.16 -25.56 17.04
N PHE A 515 8.23 -24.76 16.53
CA PHE A 515 8.49 -23.60 15.67
C PHE A 515 7.93 -22.30 16.28
N GLU A 516 8.58 -21.18 16.00
CA GLU A 516 8.15 -19.85 16.44
C GLU A 516 8.37 -18.79 15.35
N PHE A 517 7.60 -17.71 15.42
CA PHE A 517 7.79 -16.56 14.55
C PHE A 517 8.91 -15.67 15.08
N SER A 518 9.80 -15.23 14.19
CA SER A 518 10.85 -14.26 14.50
C SER A 518 10.82 -13.08 13.52
N PRO A 519 11.35 -11.91 13.91
CA PRO A 519 11.31 -10.73 13.06
C PRO A 519 12.23 -10.92 11.85
N GLY A 520 11.73 -10.54 10.67
CA GLY A 520 12.46 -10.55 9.43
C GLY A 520 13.28 -9.28 9.20
N SER A 521 14.18 -9.33 8.21
CA SER A 521 15.05 -8.21 7.82
C SER A 521 14.30 -7.05 7.16
N GLU A 522 13.14 -7.30 6.56
CA GLU A 522 12.30 -6.29 5.88
C GLU A 522 11.13 -5.82 6.77
N GLY A 523 11.12 -6.20 8.06
CA GLY A 523 10.05 -5.86 9.01
C GLY A 523 8.80 -6.74 8.88
N GLY A 524 8.89 -7.86 8.17
CA GLY A 524 7.92 -8.96 8.17
C GLY A 524 8.22 -10.01 9.24
N ALA A 525 7.69 -11.21 9.08
CA ALA A 525 7.89 -12.33 10.00
C ALA A 525 8.42 -13.56 9.25
N ARG A 526 9.29 -14.34 9.89
CA ARG A 526 9.80 -15.63 9.40
C ARG A 526 9.54 -16.73 10.43
N LEU A 527 9.42 -17.96 9.97
CA LEU A 527 9.22 -19.11 10.86
C LEU A 527 10.56 -19.84 11.10
N ILE A 528 10.98 -19.92 12.35
CA ILE A 528 12.23 -20.57 12.77
C ILE A 528 11.94 -21.71 13.75
N ARG A 529 12.87 -22.66 13.88
CA ARG A 529 12.78 -23.72 14.89
C ARG A 529 13.04 -23.12 16.27
N LYS A 530 12.11 -23.34 17.21
CA LYS A 530 12.22 -22.87 18.60
C LYS A 530 13.43 -23.55 19.26
N GLU A 531 14.31 -22.75 19.85
CA GLU A 531 15.44 -23.26 20.63
C GLU A 531 14.93 -23.91 21.93
N PRO A 532 15.47 -25.06 22.36
CA PRO A 532 15.07 -25.68 23.62
C PRO A 532 15.53 -24.79 24.78
N VAL A 533 14.56 -24.25 25.53
CA VAL A 533 14.82 -23.51 26.77
C VAL A 533 15.49 -24.49 27.75
N ARG A 534 16.65 -24.09 28.31
CA ARG A 534 17.47 -24.95 29.17
C ARG A 534 16.92 -25.08 30.60
N ASP A 535 16.07 -24.15 31.00
CA ASP A 535 15.47 -24.07 32.32
C ASP A 535 13.96 -24.37 32.23
N GLU A 536 13.48 -25.26 33.09
CA GLU A 536 12.07 -25.69 33.12
C GLU A 536 11.16 -24.59 33.66
N ASP A 537 11.66 -23.74 34.57
CA ASP A 537 10.91 -22.64 35.16
C ASP A 537 10.72 -21.50 34.15
N ASP A 538 11.76 -21.17 33.38
CA ASP A 538 11.67 -20.18 32.29
C ASP A 538 10.72 -20.66 31.19
N ALA A 539 10.75 -21.96 30.87
CA ALA A 539 9.83 -22.55 29.89
C ALA A 539 8.37 -22.49 30.35
N LEU A 540 8.10 -22.64 31.64
CA LEU A 540 6.76 -22.49 32.22
C LEU A 540 6.32 -21.01 32.17
N TYR A 541 7.20 -20.08 32.52
CA TYR A 541 6.90 -18.64 32.48
C TYR A 541 6.61 -18.15 31.06
N GLU A 542 7.40 -18.56 30.05
CA GLU A 542 7.15 -18.24 28.65
C GLU A 542 5.78 -18.76 28.17
N LYS A 543 5.40 -19.97 28.60
CA LYS A 543 4.09 -20.54 28.26
C LYS A 543 2.96 -19.71 28.84
N VAL A 544 2.96 -19.48 30.15
CA VAL A 544 1.88 -18.75 30.83
C VAL A 544 1.77 -17.30 30.33
N SER A 545 2.90 -16.62 30.13
CA SER A 545 2.92 -15.26 29.60
C SER A 545 2.47 -15.18 28.13
N GLY A 546 2.88 -16.15 27.31
CA GLY A 546 2.44 -16.27 25.91
C GLY A 546 0.94 -16.54 25.80
N GLU A 547 0.40 -17.40 26.67
CA GLU A 547 -1.02 -17.71 26.77
C GLU A 547 -1.85 -16.49 27.16
N GLN A 548 -1.41 -15.77 28.20
CA GLN A 548 -2.04 -14.51 28.60
C GLN A 548 -2.08 -13.50 27.45
N TRP A 549 -0.95 -13.32 26.76
CA TRP A 549 -0.84 -12.39 25.65
C TRP A 549 -1.77 -12.74 24.48
N ARG A 550 -1.93 -14.03 24.17
CA ARG A 550 -2.87 -14.48 23.13
C ARG A 550 -4.31 -14.10 23.48
N VAL A 551 -4.72 -14.30 24.73
CA VAL A 551 -6.05 -13.92 25.20
C VAL A 551 -6.25 -12.40 25.10
N GLU A 552 -5.27 -11.60 25.52
CA GLU A 552 -5.33 -10.14 25.40
C GLU A 552 -5.47 -9.69 23.94
N CYS A 553 -4.71 -10.29 23.02
CA CYS A 553 -4.81 -10.03 21.58
C CYS A 553 -6.20 -10.39 21.03
N LEU A 554 -6.78 -11.50 21.50
CA LEU A 554 -8.12 -11.91 21.09
C LEU A 554 -9.18 -10.91 21.56
N VAL A 555 -9.11 -10.48 22.82
CA VAL A 555 -10.06 -9.51 23.40
C VAL A 555 -9.96 -8.16 22.67
N GLN A 556 -8.75 -7.72 22.33
CA GLN A 556 -8.58 -6.53 21.49
C GLN A 556 -9.25 -6.69 20.12
N LEU A 557 -9.12 -7.86 19.49
CA LEU A 557 -9.76 -8.14 18.20
C LEU A 557 -11.29 -8.15 18.30
N LEU A 558 -11.84 -8.74 19.36
CA LEU A 558 -13.28 -8.72 19.64
C LEU A 558 -13.81 -7.30 19.91
N SER A 559 -13.00 -6.43 20.54
CA SER A 559 -13.38 -5.05 20.83
C SER A 559 -13.62 -4.19 19.57
N GLU A 560 -13.02 -4.58 18.43
CA GLU A 560 -13.20 -3.89 17.15
C GLU A 560 -14.47 -4.33 16.41
N MET A 561 -15.08 -5.45 16.79
CA MET A 561 -16.34 -5.94 16.21
C MET A 561 -17.56 -5.28 16.86
N LYS A 562 -17.87 -4.06 16.43
CA LYS A 562 -18.96 -3.24 17.01
C LYS A 562 -20.37 -3.71 16.64
N ASP A 563 -20.54 -4.38 15.51
CA ASP A 563 -21.84 -4.75 14.93
C ASP A 563 -22.12 -6.27 14.96
N SER A 564 -21.44 -7.02 15.83
CA SER A 564 -21.58 -8.49 15.93
C SER A 564 -21.98 -8.92 17.34
N ASP A 565 -22.90 -9.88 17.44
CA ASP A 565 -23.30 -10.50 18.70
C ASP A 565 -22.28 -11.55 19.20
N LEU A 566 -21.30 -11.89 18.36
CA LEU A 566 -20.32 -12.96 18.58
C LEU A 566 -19.50 -12.83 19.88
N PRO A 567 -19.04 -11.63 20.32
CA PRO A 567 -18.31 -11.49 21.58
C PRO A 567 -19.15 -11.84 22.81
N GLY A 568 -20.44 -11.46 22.79
CA GLY A 568 -21.40 -11.80 23.85
C GLY A 568 -21.73 -13.29 23.85
N ASP A 569 -21.93 -13.88 22.68
CA ASP A 569 -22.22 -15.31 22.55
C ASP A 569 -21.02 -16.18 22.98
N LEU A 570 -19.78 -15.75 22.68
CA LEU A 570 -18.56 -16.39 23.16
C LEU A 570 -18.47 -16.30 24.69
N PHE A 571 -18.73 -15.13 25.26
CA PHE A 571 -18.70 -14.93 26.71
C PHE A 571 -19.70 -15.86 27.43
N LEU A 572 -20.93 -15.95 26.92
CA LEU A 572 -21.94 -16.85 27.46
C LEU A 572 -21.54 -18.31 27.34
N LEU A 573 -20.97 -18.72 26.21
CA LEU A 573 -20.49 -20.09 26.00
C LEU A 573 -19.37 -20.45 26.98
N LEU A 574 -18.41 -19.54 27.22
CA LEU A 574 -17.34 -19.75 28.19
C LEU A 574 -17.87 -19.80 29.64
N LEU A 575 -18.91 -19.02 29.97
CA LEU A 575 -19.58 -19.09 31.27
C LEU A 575 -20.32 -20.42 31.47
N GLN A 576 -20.97 -20.94 30.43
CA GLN A 576 -21.62 -22.25 30.47
C GLN A 576 -20.59 -23.37 30.65
N ASP A 577 -19.46 -23.32 29.93
CA ASP A 577 -18.34 -24.25 30.11
C ASP A 577 -17.80 -24.21 31.56
N LEU A 578 -17.68 -23.02 32.15
CA LEU A 578 -17.26 -22.85 33.54
C LEU A 578 -18.27 -23.48 34.54
N THR A 579 -19.57 -23.30 34.29
CA THR A 579 -20.63 -23.91 35.11
C THR A 579 -20.60 -25.44 35.00
N GLY A 580 -20.35 -25.99 33.80
CA GLY A 580 -20.15 -27.43 33.60
C GLY A 580 -18.96 -27.99 34.37
N LEU A 581 -17.80 -27.33 34.28
CA LEU A 581 -16.59 -27.75 35.01
C LEU A 581 -16.73 -27.63 36.54
N ALA A 582 -17.56 -26.69 37.03
CA ALA A 582 -17.86 -26.59 38.46
C ALA A 582 -18.72 -27.77 38.95
N ALA A 583 -19.64 -28.27 38.12
CA ALA A 583 -20.45 -29.46 38.43
C ALA A 583 -19.62 -30.76 38.41
N GLU A 584 -18.66 -30.88 37.49
CA GLU A 584 -17.79 -32.07 37.36
C GLU A 584 -16.83 -32.29 38.55
N GLN A 585 -16.55 -31.25 39.37
CA GLN A 585 -15.71 -31.38 40.57
C GLN A 585 -16.23 -32.45 41.55
N GLN A 586 -17.53 -32.75 41.55
CA GLN A 586 -18.15 -33.77 42.40
C GLN A 586 -17.71 -35.21 42.10
N ASP A 587 -17.28 -35.53 40.87
CA ASP A 587 -16.96 -36.91 40.49
C ASP A 587 -15.48 -37.27 40.64
N THR A 588 -14.57 -36.29 40.53
CA THR A 588 -13.12 -36.52 40.61
C THR A 588 -12.54 -36.49 42.02
N GLU A 589 -13.22 -35.88 43.01
CA GLU A 589 -12.77 -35.89 44.41
C GLU A 589 -13.16 -37.16 45.18
N LYS A 590 -13.87 -38.10 44.54
CA LYS A 590 -14.02 -39.45 45.08
C LYS A 590 -12.64 -40.12 45.05
N GLU A 591 -12.05 -40.33 46.23
CA GLU A 591 -10.76 -40.98 46.44
C GLU A 591 -10.58 -42.19 45.50
N VAL A 592 -9.83 -42.01 44.41
CA VAL A 592 -9.42 -43.12 43.56
C VAL A 592 -8.42 -43.93 44.35
N ASP A 593 -8.73 -45.21 44.58
CA ASP A 593 -7.89 -46.13 45.35
C ASP A 593 -6.56 -46.40 44.61
N THR A 594 -5.59 -45.52 44.84
CA THR A 594 -4.26 -45.48 44.19
C THR A 594 -3.46 -46.78 44.38
N SER A 595 -3.86 -47.61 45.34
CA SER A 595 -3.27 -48.91 45.64
C SER A 595 -3.45 -49.95 44.52
N SER A 596 -4.42 -49.74 43.61
CA SER A 596 -4.79 -50.71 42.56
C SER A 596 -4.35 -50.33 41.14
N MET A 597 -3.70 -49.18 40.94
CA MET A 597 -3.37 -48.65 39.61
C MET A 597 -1.94 -48.96 39.16
N THR A 598 -1.77 -49.30 37.88
CA THR A 598 -0.45 -49.39 37.23
C THR A 598 0.15 -48.00 37.04
N LEU A 599 1.48 -47.88 37.13
CA LEU A 599 2.25 -46.62 37.01
C LEU A 599 1.85 -45.76 35.79
N LEU A 600 1.62 -46.38 34.62
CA LEU A 600 1.18 -45.69 33.40
C LEU A 600 -0.26 -45.15 33.49
N LYS A 601 -1.16 -45.85 34.20
CA LYS A 601 -2.54 -45.37 34.46
C LYS A 601 -2.55 -44.25 35.49
N LEU A 602 -1.65 -44.32 36.48
CA LEU A 602 -1.45 -43.26 37.46
C LEU A 602 -0.92 -41.99 36.77
N GLU A 603 0.07 -42.12 35.89
CA GLU A 603 0.61 -41.01 35.10
C GLU A 603 -0.46 -40.40 34.18
N GLN A 604 -1.21 -41.22 33.43
CA GLN A 604 -2.32 -40.76 32.59
C GLN A 604 -3.42 -40.06 33.41
N HIS A 605 -3.73 -40.57 34.60
CA HIS A 605 -4.70 -39.97 35.50
C HIS A 605 -4.21 -38.62 36.06
N LEU A 606 -2.95 -38.54 36.51
CA LEU A 606 -2.33 -37.30 37.00
C LEU A 606 -2.22 -36.25 35.88
N VAL A 607 -1.80 -36.64 34.68
CA VAL A 607 -1.74 -35.76 33.50
C VAL A 607 -3.13 -35.26 33.11
N GLY A 608 -4.15 -36.12 33.21
CA GLY A 608 -5.55 -35.75 32.98
C GLY A 608 -6.09 -34.76 34.01
N CYS A 609 -5.82 -34.98 35.30
CA CYS A 609 -6.21 -34.07 36.37
C CYS A 609 -5.52 -32.69 36.25
N VAL A 610 -4.22 -32.68 35.91
CA VAL A 610 -3.46 -31.43 35.67
C VAL A 610 -3.97 -30.69 34.44
N HIS A 611 -4.28 -31.40 33.35
CA HIS A 611 -4.91 -30.79 32.15
C HIS A 611 -6.28 -30.20 32.46
N GLY A 612 -7.12 -30.89 33.23
CA GLY A 612 -8.44 -30.38 33.65
C GLY A 612 -8.35 -29.11 34.50
N GLN A 613 -7.41 -29.08 35.45
CA GLN A 613 -7.14 -27.88 36.27
C GLN A 613 -6.56 -26.73 35.44
N GLY A 614 -5.64 -27.01 34.51
CA GLY A 614 -5.06 -26.03 33.60
C GLY A 614 -6.11 -25.42 32.66
N GLN A 615 -7.01 -26.24 32.11
CA GLN A 615 -8.12 -25.78 31.28
C GLN A 615 -9.07 -24.85 32.06
N ARG A 616 -9.35 -25.17 33.32
CA ARG A 616 -10.18 -24.32 34.19
C ARG A 616 -9.51 -22.97 34.48
N LEU A 617 -8.21 -22.97 34.76
CA LEU A 617 -7.45 -21.74 34.98
C LEU A 617 -7.44 -20.86 33.72
N ALA A 618 -7.21 -21.46 32.54
CA ALA A 618 -7.24 -20.76 31.26
C ALA A 618 -8.62 -20.17 30.94
N LEU A 619 -9.71 -20.89 31.24
CA LEU A 619 -11.08 -20.38 31.10
C LEU A 619 -11.36 -19.20 32.03
N LEU A 620 -10.97 -19.31 33.31
CA LEU A 620 -11.10 -18.23 34.28
C LEU A 620 -10.31 -16.99 33.86
N GLN A 621 -9.07 -17.19 33.40
CA GLN A 621 -8.23 -16.11 32.90
C GLN A 621 -8.84 -15.44 31.67
N THR A 622 -9.36 -16.23 30.72
CA THR A 622 -10.03 -15.71 29.51
C THR A 622 -11.24 -14.85 29.89
N LEU A 623 -12.10 -15.36 30.78
CA LEU A 623 -13.26 -14.63 31.28
C LEU A 623 -12.86 -13.34 32.01
N ALA A 624 -11.80 -13.37 32.82
CA ALA A 624 -11.29 -12.19 33.51
C ALA A 624 -10.84 -11.10 32.52
N VAL A 625 -10.01 -11.46 31.53
CA VAL A 625 -9.51 -10.51 30.52
C VAL A 625 -10.66 -9.98 29.64
N MET A 626 -11.66 -10.80 29.31
CA MET A 626 -12.86 -10.34 28.59
C MET A 626 -13.65 -9.30 29.40
N CYS A 627 -13.84 -9.53 30.70
CA CYS A 627 -14.54 -8.59 31.58
C CYS A 627 -13.78 -7.26 31.78
N GLU A 628 -12.44 -7.29 31.78
CA GLU A 628 -11.60 -6.10 31.89
C GLU A 628 -11.50 -5.33 30.56
N GLY A 629 -11.39 -6.04 29.44
CA GLY A 629 -11.10 -5.46 28.13
C GLY A 629 -12.32 -5.08 27.28
N LEU A 630 -13.50 -5.67 27.53
CA LEU A 630 -14.71 -5.40 26.74
C LEU A 630 -15.73 -4.57 27.53
N PRO A 631 -16.30 -3.50 26.94
CA PRO A 631 -17.34 -2.75 27.60
C PRO A 631 -18.62 -3.58 27.72
N HIS A 632 -19.36 -3.42 28.82
CA HIS A 632 -20.61 -4.15 29.09
C HIS A 632 -21.66 -3.97 27.98
N THR A 633 -21.62 -2.86 27.24
CA THR A 633 -22.49 -2.57 26.10
C THR A 633 -22.27 -3.50 24.90
N LEU A 634 -21.09 -4.13 24.80
CA LEU A 634 -20.70 -5.02 23.72
C LEU A 634 -20.85 -6.50 24.12
N LEU A 635 -20.71 -6.82 25.42
CA LEU A 635 -20.94 -8.17 25.95
C LEU A 635 -22.44 -8.51 26.10
N LEU A 636 -23.26 -7.53 26.47
CA LEU A 636 -24.69 -7.70 26.78
C LEU A 636 -25.55 -6.74 25.94
N HIS A 637 -25.41 -6.84 24.63
CA HIS A 637 -26.09 -5.95 23.68
C HIS A 637 -27.60 -6.30 23.54
N LYS A 638 -27.96 -7.58 23.68
CA LYS A 638 -29.36 -8.06 23.55
C LYS A 638 -29.97 -8.49 24.90
N PRO A 639 -31.28 -8.28 25.10
CA PRO A 639 -31.98 -8.77 26.30
C PRO A 639 -31.90 -10.30 26.43
N THR A 640 -31.85 -11.04 25.32
CA THR A 640 -31.66 -12.50 25.30
C THR A 640 -30.31 -12.94 25.87
N GLN A 641 -29.24 -12.18 25.62
CA GLN A 641 -27.91 -12.45 26.17
C GLN A 641 -27.87 -12.15 27.68
N VAL A 642 -28.57 -11.10 28.14
CA VAL A 642 -28.72 -10.81 29.57
C VAL A 642 -29.47 -11.93 30.29
N VAL A 643 -30.54 -12.45 29.69
CA VAL A 643 -31.27 -13.59 30.23
C VAL A 643 -30.40 -14.84 30.31
N ALA A 644 -29.66 -15.18 29.24
CA ALA A 644 -28.74 -16.33 29.23
C ALA A 644 -27.58 -16.19 30.22
N PHE A 645 -27.09 -14.96 30.43
CA PHE A 645 -26.08 -14.66 31.46
C PHE A 645 -26.63 -14.95 32.85
N ILE A 646 -27.84 -14.46 33.15
CA ILE A 646 -28.48 -14.67 34.44
C ILE A 646 -28.85 -16.14 34.64
N GLU A 647 -29.29 -16.85 33.59
CA GLU A 647 -29.52 -18.29 33.62
C GLU A 647 -28.25 -19.04 34.05
N SER A 648 -27.11 -18.75 33.41
CA SER A 648 -25.82 -19.37 33.75
C SER A 648 -25.39 -19.07 35.19
N MET A 649 -25.66 -17.85 35.68
CA MET A 649 -25.40 -17.48 37.08
C MET A 649 -26.30 -18.24 38.08
N LEU A 650 -27.60 -18.33 37.79
CA LEU A 650 -28.56 -19.03 38.65
C LEU A 650 -28.26 -20.53 38.68
N GLN A 651 -27.98 -21.15 37.53
CA GLN A 651 -27.58 -22.56 37.44
C GLN A 651 -26.32 -22.85 38.27
N ARG A 652 -25.30 -21.98 38.18
CA ARG A 652 -24.09 -22.12 39.00
C ARG A 652 -24.36 -21.99 40.49
N ALA A 653 -25.25 -21.09 40.89
CA ALA A 653 -25.66 -20.97 42.28
C ALA A 653 -26.50 -22.16 42.78
N CYS A 654 -27.29 -22.79 41.90
CA CYS A 654 -27.98 -24.05 42.23
C CYS A 654 -26.97 -25.16 42.53
N VAL A 655 -25.91 -25.30 41.71
CA VAL A 655 -24.81 -26.25 41.96
C VAL A 655 -24.09 -25.93 43.28
N GLY A 656 -23.85 -24.65 43.58
CA GLY A 656 -23.21 -24.21 44.84
C GLY A 656 -24.06 -24.45 46.10
N ALA A 657 -25.39 -24.31 46.01
CA ALA A 657 -26.30 -24.54 47.12
C ALA A 657 -26.37 -26.02 47.56
N GLU A 658 -26.16 -26.96 46.63
CA GLU A 658 -26.07 -28.39 46.94
C GLU A 658 -24.78 -28.76 47.72
N LEU A 659 -23.74 -27.91 47.68
CA LEU A 659 -22.44 -28.11 48.33
C LEU A 659 -22.35 -27.54 49.76
N GLY A 660 -23.38 -26.83 50.25
CA GLY A 660 -23.45 -26.36 51.65
C GLY A 660 -22.44 -25.27 52.06
N SER A 661 -21.84 -24.56 51.10
CA SER A 661 -20.89 -23.48 51.34
C SER A 661 -21.60 -22.12 51.46
N GLU A 662 -21.72 -21.55 52.67
CA GLU A 662 -22.22 -20.19 52.86
C GLU A 662 -21.21 -19.14 52.38
N ASN A 663 -21.23 -18.82 51.08
CA ASN A 663 -20.45 -17.72 50.52
C ASN A 663 -21.33 -16.46 50.42
N ALA A 664 -21.12 -15.48 51.31
CA ALA A 664 -21.84 -14.20 51.29
C ALA A 664 -21.74 -13.46 49.93
N VAL A 665 -20.67 -13.69 49.17
CA VAL A 665 -20.46 -13.15 47.81
C VAL A 665 -21.42 -13.76 46.79
N GLU A 666 -21.75 -15.05 46.91
CA GLU A 666 -22.69 -15.72 46.02
C GLU A 666 -24.12 -15.20 46.24
N SER A 667 -24.54 -15.06 47.50
CA SER A 667 -25.84 -14.46 47.85
C SER A 667 -25.99 -13.03 47.33
N GLN A 668 -24.94 -12.22 47.41
CA GLN A 668 -24.95 -10.86 46.85
C GLN A 668 -24.99 -10.85 45.32
N THR A 669 -24.22 -11.72 44.66
CA THR A 669 -24.20 -11.84 43.20
C THR A 669 -25.56 -12.31 42.68
N LEU A 670 -26.20 -13.23 43.39
CA LEU A 670 -27.54 -13.74 43.09
C LEU A 670 -28.61 -12.67 43.29
N SER A 671 -28.57 -11.92 44.39
CA SER A 671 -29.49 -10.80 44.62
C SER A 671 -29.34 -9.72 43.54
N MET A 672 -28.12 -9.44 43.07
CA MET A 672 -27.87 -8.49 41.98
C MET A 672 -28.40 -9.01 40.64
N GLY A 673 -28.19 -10.31 40.34
CA GLY A 673 -28.75 -10.96 39.15
C GLY A 673 -30.29 -10.98 39.13
N MET A 674 -30.92 -11.30 40.27
CA MET A 674 -32.38 -11.24 40.45
C MET A 674 -32.90 -9.79 40.37
N GLY A 675 -32.15 -8.82 40.90
CA GLY A 675 -32.43 -7.39 40.77
C GLY A 675 -32.40 -6.93 39.31
N LEU A 676 -31.44 -7.41 38.50
CA LEU A 676 -31.39 -7.13 37.07
C LEU A 676 -32.61 -7.69 36.33
N ILE A 677 -33.05 -8.91 36.63
CA ILE A 677 -34.33 -9.44 36.09
C ILE A 677 -35.50 -8.54 36.51
N ALA A 678 -35.56 -8.15 37.78
CA ALA A 678 -36.63 -7.28 38.30
C ALA A 678 -36.67 -5.92 37.57
N THR A 679 -35.50 -5.33 37.26
CA THR A 679 -35.41 -4.09 36.47
C THR A 679 -35.80 -4.29 35.01
N LEU A 680 -35.47 -5.42 34.40
CA LEU A 680 -35.90 -5.76 33.03
C LEU A 680 -37.42 -5.95 32.94
N LEU A 681 -38.03 -6.61 33.94
CA LEU A 681 -39.47 -6.82 34.02
C LEU A 681 -40.26 -5.55 34.40
N SER A 682 -39.63 -4.61 35.12
CA SER A 682 -40.26 -3.36 35.59
C SER A 682 -39.92 -2.13 34.73
N GLY A 683 -39.04 -2.27 33.75
CA GLY A 683 -38.54 -1.18 32.91
C GLY A 683 -39.57 -0.66 31.89
N ALA A 684 -39.35 0.56 31.38
CA ALA A 684 -40.25 1.23 30.43
C ALA A 684 -40.24 0.68 28.99
N ALA A 685 -39.42 -0.34 28.70
CA ALA A 685 -39.35 -0.98 27.39
C ALA A 685 -40.42 -2.07 27.27
N GLN A 686 -41.22 -2.05 26.21
CA GLN A 686 -42.19 -3.12 25.93
C GLN A 686 -41.44 -4.39 25.55
N LEU A 687 -41.31 -5.34 26.49
CA LEU A 687 -40.75 -6.67 26.24
C LEU A 687 -41.59 -7.41 25.19
N SER A 688 -40.93 -8.01 24.20
CA SER A 688 -41.59 -8.79 23.15
C SER A 688 -41.98 -10.19 23.64
N ALA A 689 -42.85 -10.89 22.90
CA ALA A 689 -43.21 -12.28 23.22
C ALA A 689 -41.99 -13.24 23.12
N GLU A 690 -41.01 -12.92 22.27
CA GLU A 690 -39.75 -13.65 22.13
C GLU A 690 -38.85 -13.48 23.37
N ASP A 691 -38.85 -12.30 23.99
CA ASP A 691 -38.10 -12.03 25.22
C ASP A 691 -38.66 -12.84 26.40
N TYR A 692 -39.99 -12.91 26.54
CA TYR A 692 -40.62 -13.76 27.55
C TYR A 692 -40.40 -15.25 27.29
N SER A 693 -40.37 -15.67 26.02
CA SER A 693 -40.03 -17.06 25.68
C SER A 693 -38.59 -17.40 26.07
N SER A 694 -37.67 -16.46 25.93
CA SER A 694 -36.27 -16.60 26.38
C SER A 694 -36.19 -16.65 27.90
N MET A 695 -36.97 -15.84 28.62
CA MET A 695 -37.03 -15.84 30.09
C MET A 695 -37.66 -17.11 30.68
N SER A 696 -38.37 -17.92 29.89
CA SER A 696 -38.94 -19.18 30.37
C SER A 696 -37.88 -20.19 30.83
N SER A 697 -36.65 -20.11 30.30
CA SER A 697 -35.52 -20.94 30.74
C SER A 697 -35.14 -20.71 32.21
N LEU A 698 -35.41 -19.51 32.73
CA LEU A 698 -35.13 -19.13 34.12
C LEU A 698 -36.09 -19.78 35.14
N LEU A 699 -37.23 -20.32 34.70
CA LEU A 699 -38.25 -20.85 35.61
C LEU A 699 -37.75 -22.04 36.44
N ALA A 700 -36.95 -22.94 35.85
CA ALA A 700 -36.43 -24.11 36.55
C ALA A 700 -35.30 -23.75 37.56
N PRO A 701 -34.29 -22.93 37.21
CA PRO A 701 -33.30 -22.46 38.19
C PRO A 701 -33.93 -21.65 39.34
N LEU A 702 -34.92 -20.79 39.06
CA LEU A 702 -35.62 -20.01 40.09
C LEU A 702 -36.44 -20.92 41.03
N GLU A 703 -37.01 -22.01 40.52
CA GLU A 703 -37.69 -23.02 41.34
C GLU A 703 -36.74 -23.70 42.33
N GLN A 704 -35.57 -24.14 41.86
CA GLN A 704 -34.58 -24.80 42.71
C GLN A 704 -34.06 -23.85 43.81
N LEU A 705 -33.74 -22.60 43.46
CA LEU A 705 -33.29 -21.60 44.43
C LEU A 705 -34.36 -21.23 45.46
N SER A 706 -35.64 -21.20 45.07
CA SER A 706 -36.74 -20.93 46.01
C SER A 706 -36.90 -22.00 47.10
N GLN A 707 -36.45 -23.24 46.82
CA GLN A 707 -36.61 -24.38 47.72
C GLN A 707 -35.35 -24.70 48.54
N GLN A 708 -34.16 -24.39 48.01
CA GLN A 708 -32.89 -24.91 48.55
C GLN A 708 -31.97 -23.84 49.17
N HIS A 709 -32.18 -22.54 48.90
CA HIS A 709 -31.24 -21.50 49.33
C HIS A 709 -31.36 -21.17 50.85
N PRO A 710 -30.28 -20.93 51.62
CA PRO A 710 -30.36 -20.69 53.07
C PRO A 710 -30.96 -19.32 53.48
N ASP A 711 -30.91 -18.31 52.60
CA ASP A 711 -31.44 -16.95 52.85
C ASP A 711 -32.93 -16.81 52.46
N PRO A 712 -33.84 -16.47 53.39
CA PRO A 712 -35.28 -16.33 53.11
C PRO A 712 -35.63 -15.16 52.16
N VAL A 713 -34.81 -14.10 52.12
CA VAL A 713 -35.06 -12.93 51.24
C VAL A 713 -34.89 -13.32 49.78
N ILE A 714 -33.89 -14.17 49.50
CA ILE A 714 -33.61 -14.70 48.17
C ILE A 714 -34.66 -15.72 47.75
N GLN A 715 -35.16 -16.55 48.68
CA GLN A 715 -36.25 -17.50 48.38
C GLN A 715 -37.55 -16.78 47.98
N GLU A 716 -37.93 -15.73 48.73
CA GLU A 716 -39.12 -14.93 48.46
C GLU A 716 -39.00 -14.23 47.09
N LEU A 717 -37.87 -13.55 46.83
CA LEU A 717 -37.61 -12.88 45.56
C LEU A 717 -37.58 -13.84 44.36
N ALA A 718 -37.00 -15.03 44.51
CA ALA A 718 -36.99 -16.06 43.46
C ALA A 718 -38.40 -16.57 43.13
N SER A 719 -39.23 -16.78 44.16
CA SER A 719 -40.63 -17.23 44.00
C SER A 719 -41.50 -16.17 43.31
N ASP A 720 -41.30 -14.90 43.68
CA ASP A 720 -42.01 -13.75 43.14
C ASP A 720 -41.61 -13.45 41.68
N LEU A 721 -40.32 -13.53 41.36
CA LEU A 721 -39.82 -13.41 39.98
C LEU A 721 -40.32 -14.54 39.10
N ARG A 722 -40.34 -15.79 39.60
CA ARG A 722 -40.91 -16.94 38.89
C ARG A 722 -42.38 -16.74 38.57
N ALA A 723 -43.19 -16.29 39.54
CA ALA A 723 -44.61 -16.00 39.34
C ALA A 723 -44.83 -14.87 38.32
N THR A 724 -43.98 -13.85 38.36
CA THR A 724 -44.04 -12.70 37.42
C THR A 724 -43.72 -13.13 35.98
N ILE A 725 -42.68 -13.95 35.79
CA ILE A 725 -42.30 -14.48 34.46
C ILE A 725 -43.37 -15.45 33.94
N ALA A 726 -43.85 -16.38 34.77
CA ALA A 726 -44.85 -17.37 34.39
C ALA A 726 -46.22 -16.76 34.02
N THR A 727 -46.53 -15.58 34.56
CA THR A 727 -47.77 -14.83 34.25
C THR A 727 -47.59 -13.78 33.16
N HIS A 728 -46.45 -13.74 32.46
CA HIS A 728 -46.11 -12.71 31.48
C HIS A 728 -46.29 -11.27 32.02
N GLY A 729 -45.95 -11.04 33.29
CA GLY A 729 -46.10 -9.75 33.94
C GLY A 729 -47.53 -9.36 34.35
N ALA A 730 -48.51 -10.28 34.27
CA ALA A 730 -49.86 -10.03 34.74
C ALA A 730 -49.96 -9.95 36.28
N TYR A 731 -48.98 -10.50 36.99
CA TYR A 731 -48.86 -10.43 38.44
C TYR A 731 -47.42 -10.01 38.82
N CYS A 732 -47.26 -8.80 39.38
CA CYS A 732 -45.98 -8.25 39.85
C CYS A 732 -46.05 -7.92 41.36
N PRO A 733 -45.45 -8.74 42.24
CA PRO A 733 -45.37 -8.48 43.67
C PRO A 733 -44.58 -7.21 44.01
N GLY A 734 -44.89 -6.59 45.17
CA GLY A 734 -44.16 -5.41 45.66
C GLY A 734 -42.68 -5.66 45.92
N SER A 735 -42.27 -6.90 46.20
CA SER A 735 -40.87 -7.32 46.35
C SER A 735 -40.06 -7.09 45.07
N VAL A 736 -40.62 -7.45 43.90
CA VAL A 736 -39.99 -7.27 42.57
C VAL A 736 -39.85 -5.80 42.22
N ILE A 737 -40.86 -4.98 42.52
CA ILE A 737 -40.84 -3.54 42.27
C ILE A 737 -39.80 -2.84 43.18
N ASN A 738 -39.71 -3.27 44.45
CA ASN A 738 -38.73 -2.74 45.40
C ASN A 738 -37.31 -3.13 45.01
N ALA A 739 -37.09 -4.38 44.57
CA ALA A 739 -35.81 -4.83 44.04
C ALA A 739 -35.44 -4.05 42.76
N ALA A 740 -36.39 -3.82 41.84
CA ALA A 740 -36.15 -3.00 40.66
C ALA A 740 -35.77 -1.55 41.00
N GLY A 741 -36.36 -0.96 42.06
CA GLY A 741 -36.04 0.39 42.53
C GLY A 741 -34.68 0.50 43.22
N GLN A 742 -34.23 -0.54 43.93
CA GLN A 742 -32.92 -0.57 44.61
C GLN A 742 -31.74 -0.68 43.64
N TYR A 743 -31.92 -1.33 42.50
CA TYR A 743 -30.86 -1.62 41.53
C TYR A 743 -31.00 -0.84 40.20
N GLY A 744 -31.89 0.15 40.12
CA GLY A 744 -32.11 0.99 38.93
C GLY A 744 -31.09 2.14 38.77
N PRO A 745 -30.98 2.76 37.57
CA PRO A 745 -29.94 3.75 37.22
C PRO A 745 -30.02 5.12 37.93
N GLY A 746 -30.80 5.23 39.02
CA GLY A 746 -30.97 6.46 39.82
C GLY A 746 -30.50 6.37 41.27
N ALA A 747 -29.96 5.23 41.73
CA ALA A 747 -29.60 5.02 43.14
C ALA A 747 -28.08 5.15 43.37
N SER A 748 -27.55 6.37 43.33
CA SER A 748 -26.19 6.63 43.85
C SER A 748 -26.11 7.98 44.56
N THR A 749 -26.58 8.04 45.81
CA THR A 749 -26.01 8.89 46.89
C THR A 749 -26.81 8.67 48.17
N GLN A 750 -26.39 7.71 48.99
CA GLN A 750 -26.42 7.80 50.46
C GLN A 750 -25.99 6.46 51.06
N THR A 751 -24.72 6.36 51.45
CA THR A 751 -24.32 5.76 52.72
C THR A 751 -22.84 6.06 52.94
N LEU A 752 -22.54 6.91 53.93
CA LEU A 752 -21.38 6.79 54.80
C LEU A 752 -21.63 7.71 56.01
N ASN A 753 -22.28 7.16 57.04
CA ASN A 753 -22.18 7.67 58.42
C ASN A 753 -22.34 6.47 59.35
N LEU A 754 -21.20 5.97 59.82
CA LEU A 754 -21.09 5.03 60.92
C LEU A 754 -20.11 5.65 61.89
N ASP A 755 -20.61 6.20 62.99
CA ASP A 755 -19.81 6.37 64.19
C ASP A 755 -20.68 6.25 65.46
N LYS A 756 -20.24 5.31 66.32
CA LYS A 756 -20.29 5.27 67.79
C LYS A 756 -21.60 4.96 68.56
N HIS A 757 -21.49 3.81 69.26
CA HIS A 757 -21.70 3.61 70.70
C HIS A 757 -23.08 3.90 71.32
N GLN A 758 -23.77 2.86 71.82
CA GLN A 758 -23.74 2.48 73.24
C GLN A 758 -24.67 1.28 73.55
N ASN A 759 -24.20 0.46 74.49
CA ASN A 759 -24.93 -0.56 75.24
C ASN A 759 -26.27 -0.04 75.78
N THR A 760 -27.31 -0.88 75.82
CA THR A 760 -27.84 -1.52 77.06
C THR A 760 -29.28 -2.04 76.87
N SER A 761 -29.44 -3.32 77.25
CA SER A 761 -30.56 -3.94 77.97
C SER A 761 -32.02 -3.53 77.73
N SER A 762 -32.78 -4.60 77.43
CA SER A 762 -33.97 -5.06 78.16
C SER A 762 -35.36 -4.50 77.83
N ARG A 763 -36.18 -5.46 77.36
CA ARG A 763 -37.48 -5.88 77.89
C ARG A 763 -38.73 -5.03 77.63
N THR A 764 -39.71 -5.77 77.09
CA THR A 764 -41.15 -5.82 77.45
C THR A 764 -41.99 -4.64 76.98
N SER A 765 -42.85 -4.86 75.98
CA SER A 765 -44.29 -5.19 76.13
C SER A 765 -45.09 -3.95 76.58
N SER A 766 -46.18 -3.51 75.97
CA SER A 766 -47.33 -4.27 75.51
C SER A 766 -48.36 -3.27 74.97
N THR A 767 -49.14 -3.70 73.98
CA THR A 767 -50.60 -3.44 73.79
C THR A 767 -51.22 -2.17 74.39
N HIS A 768 -51.83 -1.32 73.54
CA HIS A 768 -53.30 -1.33 73.34
C HIS A 768 -53.76 -0.22 72.36
N VAL A 769 -54.48 -0.65 71.32
CA VAL A 769 -55.54 0.08 70.57
C VAL A 769 -56.79 0.18 71.51
N PRO A 770 -57.93 0.85 71.21
CA PRO A 770 -58.34 1.56 69.98
C PRO A 770 -59.29 2.79 70.15
N HIS A 771 -59.81 3.29 69.01
CA HIS A 771 -61.09 4.03 68.80
C HIS A 771 -61.11 5.53 69.20
N THR A 772 -61.80 6.49 68.56
CA THR A 772 -62.56 6.66 67.28
C THR A 772 -63.11 8.11 67.29
N SER A 773 -63.04 8.82 66.16
CA SER A 773 -64.11 9.70 65.57
C SER A 773 -64.61 10.96 66.35
N HIS A 774 -65.13 12.07 65.82
CA HIS A 774 -65.62 12.58 64.52
C HIS A 774 -65.40 14.11 64.51
N THR A 775 -65.26 14.79 63.35
CA THR A 775 -66.28 15.66 62.68
C THR A 775 -65.47 16.55 61.71
N GLY A 776 -65.85 17.02 60.52
CA GLY A 776 -67.00 17.01 59.60
C GLY A 776 -66.55 17.95 58.45
N GLN A 777 -66.44 17.51 57.18
CA GLN A 777 -67.36 17.74 56.04
C GLN A 777 -67.65 19.22 55.65
N PRO A 778 -68.11 19.58 54.42
CA PRO A 778 -68.38 18.77 53.20
C PRO A 778 -68.00 19.45 51.83
N SER A 779 -67.53 18.71 50.81
CA SER A 779 -68.27 18.37 49.56
C SER A 779 -68.00 19.26 48.28
N PRO A 780 -68.54 18.96 47.07
CA PRO A 780 -67.85 18.18 46.02
C PRO A 780 -68.01 18.70 44.56
N ARG A 781 -67.42 17.99 43.57
CA ARG A 781 -68.05 17.43 42.33
C ARG A 781 -67.12 17.41 41.09
N SER A 782 -67.21 16.27 40.40
CA SER A 782 -66.67 15.82 39.10
C SER A 782 -67.37 16.46 37.89
N PRO A 783 -67.26 16.01 36.60
CA PRO A 783 -66.34 15.05 35.92
C PRO A 783 -65.78 15.54 34.54
N SER A 784 -65.10 14.64 33.82
CA SER A 784 -65.17 14.41 32.34
C SER A 784 -64.09 14.95 31.36
N THR A 785 -63.28 13.99 30.86
CA THR A 785 -62.97 13.62 29.46
C THR A 785 -62.60 14.65 28.36
N SER A 786 -61.41 14.40 27.80
CA SER A 786 -61.12 14.01 26.40
C SER A 786 -60.48 14.99 25.40
N ARG A 787 -59.39 14.47 24.81
CA ARG A 787 -58.92 14.48 23.41
C ARG A 787 -58.34 15.77 22.79
N SER A 788 -57.07 15.59 22.35
CA SER A 788 -56.48 15.89 21.01
C SER A 788 -56.53 17.36 20.53
N ALA A 789 -55.59 17.93 19.80
CA ALA A 789 -54.48 17.42 19.01
C ALA A 789 -53.49 18.58 18.75
N ALA A 790 -52.24 18.20 18.51
CA ALA A 790 -51.33 18.70 17.47
C ALA A 790 -51.07 20.21 17.23
N SER A 791 -49.75 20.44 17.11
CA SER A 791 -49.06 21.31 16.13
C SER A 791 -48.75 22.75 16.51
N GLY A 792 -47.54 23.19 16.11
CA GLY A 792 -47.33 24.58 15.71
C GLY A 792 -46.21 25.34 16.41
N SER A 793 -44.98 25.08 15.99
CA SER A 793 -43.83 25.99 15.87
C SER A 793 -43.94 27.49 16.27
N SER A 794 -42.85 27.91 16.91
CA SER A 794 -42.01 29.10 16.62
C SER A 794 -42.26 30.47 17.27
N SER A 795 -41.14 30.95 17.83
CA SER A 795 -40.60 32.32 17.85
C SER A 795 -41.08 33.36 18.89
N SER A 796 -40.09 33.70 19.72
CA SER A 796 -39.55 35.04 20.00
C SER A 796 -40.20 35.96 21.04
N ARG A 797 -39.39 36.18 22.09
CA ARG A 797 -39.03 37.45 22.75
C ARG A 797 -40.15 38.42 23.13
N GLN A 798 -40.20 38.77 24.43
CA GLN A 798 -39.79 40.12 24.88
C GLN A 798 -39.73 40.25 26.42
N THR A 799 -38.67 40.97 26.84
CA THR A 799 -38.59 41.97 27.94
C THR A 799 -38.85 41.59 29.41
N ALA A 800 -37.75 41.67 30.17
CA ALA A 800 -37.45 42.60 31.28
C ALA A 800 -38.44 42.77 32.44
N VAL A 801 -37.91 42.84 33.67
CA VAL A 801 -38.03 43.97 34.62
C VAL A 801 -37.23 43.70 35.93
N HIS A 802 -36.41 44.70 36.29
CA HIS A 802 -35.92 45.24 37.58
C HIS A 802 -35.62 44.36 38.82
N SER A 803 -34.39 44.40 39.39
CA SER A 803 -33.71 45.43 40.23
C SER A 803 -34.14 45.39 41.71
N THR A 804 -33.24 45.22 42.68
CA THR A 804 -32.52 46.23 43.50
C THR A 804 -31.97 45.45 44.74
N ALA A 805 -30.94 45.79 45.52
CA ALA A 805 -30.29 47.05 45.92
C ALA A 805 -28.91 46.69 46.57
N VAL A 806 -27.83 47.47 46.38
CA VAL A 806 -27.23 48.45 47.34
C VAL A 806 -26.37 47.78 48.45
N SER A 807 -25.12 48.14 48.77
CA SER A 807 -24.21 49.20 48.31
C SER A 807 -22.77 48.96 48.80
N CYS A 808 -21.84 49.62 48.10
CA CYS A 808 -20.43 49.91 48.42
C CYS A 808 -20.23 50.89 49.58
N ASP A 809 -18.98 50.97 50.08
CA ASP A 809 -18.13 52.18 50.02
C ASP A 809 -16.65 51.77 50.33
N LYS A 810 -15.69 51.90 49.41
CA LYS A 810 -14.90 53.08 48.95
C LYS A 810 -13.66 53.39 49.80
N MET A 811 -12.47 53.34 49.18
CA MET A 811 -11.60 54.52 49.00
C MET A 811 -10.44 54.25 48.02
N GLU A 812 -10.11 55.31 47.27
CA GLU A 812 -9.05 55.48 46.26
C GLU A 812 -7.65 55.59 46.95
N GLN A 813 -6.47 55.44 46.33
CA GLN A 813 -5.86 56.30 45.29
C GLN A 813 -4.48 55.72 44.84
N GLN A 814 -4.22 55.79 43.52
CA GLN A 814 -2.95 56.00 42.77
C GLN A 814 -1.58 55.42 43.24
N ALA A 815 -0.93 54.61 42.38
CA ALA A 815 0.25 55.00 41.56
C ALA A 815 1.05 53.80 40.98
N GLN A 816 1.38 53.90 39.68
CA GLN A 816 2.59 53.45 38.95
C GLN A 816 3.34 52.14 39.32
N GLY A 817 3.56 51.30 38.29
CA GLY A 817 4.91 50.79 37.96
C GLY A 817 5.24 49.32 38.25
N SER A 818 5.67 48.62 37.19
CA SER A 818 6.72 47.57 37.15
C SER A 818 6.49 46.20 37.80
N ALA A 819 6.68 45.16 36.99
CA ALA A 819 6.74 43.74 37.35
C ALA A 819 8.09 43.30 37.95
N PRO A 820 8.10 42.26 38.79
CA PRO A 820 9.16 41.24 38.74
C PRO A 820 8.66 39.78 38.95
N GLY A 821 9.45 38.80 38.50
CA GLY A 821 9.14 37.34 38.50
C GLY A 821 9.40 36.58 39.81
N PRO A 822 9.43 35.24 39.78
CA PRO A 822 10.40 34.48 40.60
C PRO A 822 10.93 33.15 39.99
N GLN A 823 12.03 32.67 40.57
CA GLN A 823 12.80 31.44 40.29
C GLN A 823 12.50 30.28 41.29
N HIS A 824 12.80 29.03 40.85
CA HIS A 824 13.28 27.82 41.60
C HIS A 824 12.40 27.21 42.73
N ARG A 825 12.38 25.90 43.07
CA ARG A 825 13.24 24.72 42.81
C ARG A 825 12.45 23.41 43.10
N ALA A 826 12.96 22.30 42.56
CA ALA A 826 12.43 20.92 42.58
C ALA A 826 12.90 20.04 43.77
N GLY A 827 12.31 18.84 43.87
CA GLY A 827 12.86 17.67 44.56
C GLY A 827 11.86 16.50 44.68
N GLY A 828 12.10 15.39 43.97
CA GLY A 828 11.30 14.16 44.02
C GLY A 828 12.03 13.00 44.73
N THR A 829 11.48 11.77 44.66
CA THR A 829 12.25 10.51 44.62
C THR A 829 11.35 9.32 44.23
N SER A 830 11.99 8.35 43.58
CA SER A 830 11.50 7.22 42.80
C SER A 830 12.05 5.89 43.33
N ARG A 831 11.57 4.74 42.80
CA ARG A 831 12.34 3.49 42.61
C ARG A 831 11.62 2.51 41.62
N PRO A 832 12.29 1.51 41.01
CA PRO A 832 12.68 1.50 39.57
C PRO A 832 12.45 0.14 38.83
N VAL A 833 13.10 -0.05 37.64
CA VAL A 833 13.51 -1.30 36.89
C VAL A 833 13.07 -1.21 35.40
N ALA A 834 13.92 -0.97 34.37
CA ALA A 834 15.07 -1.68 33.71
C ALA A 834 14.61 -2.70 32.63
N GLY A 835 15.14 -2.84 31.40
CA GLY A 835 16.23 -2.21 30.62
C GLY A 835 16.31 -2.82 29.19
N GLY A 836 16.89 -2.13 28.20
CA GLY A 836 17.09 -2.59 26.81
C GLY A 836 18.30 -1.92 26.13
N ILE A 837 18.97 -2.64 25.23
CA ILE A 837 20.36 -2.44 24.76
C ILE A 837 20.52 -1.30 23.73
N ASN A 838 21.53 -0.45 23.95
CA ASN A 838 21.87 0.81 23.27
C ASN A 838 22.56 0.62 21.91
N THR A 839 22.04 1.26 20.86
CA THR A 839 22.89 1.94 19.85
C THR A 839 23.65 3.06 20.54
N GLN A 840 24.98 3.02 20.50
CA GLN A 840 25.86 4.03 21.09
C GLN A 840 25.63 5.41 20.42
N ARG A 841 24.69 6.19 20.95
CA ARG A 841 24.94 7.62 21.18
C ARG A 841 26.22 7.70 22.03
N PRO A 842 27.16 8.63 21.80
CA PRO A 842 28.08 8.98 22.85
C PRO A 842 27.23 9.47 24.01
N ALA A 843 27.05 8.59 25.00
CA ALA A 843 26.51 8.96 26.28
C ALA A 843 27.44 10.07 26.77
N TYR A 844 26.92 11.29 26.83
CA TYR A 844 27.46 12.27 27.75
C TYR A 844 27.19 11.71 29.15
N THR A 845 28.07 10.82 29.59
CA THR A 845 28.30 10.55 30.99
C THR A 845 28.36 11.91 31.67
N SER A 846 27.48 12.13 32.65
CA SER A 846 27.61 13.26 33.57
C SER A 846 29.07 13.32 34.01
N PRO A 847 29.79 14.44 33.81
CA PRO A 847 31.16 14.52 34.27
C PRO A 847 31.15 14.35 35.79
N ALA A 848 32.06 13.52 36.30
CA ALA A 848 32.41 13.47 37.71
C ALA A 848 32.64 14.90 38.22
N PRO A 849 32.38 15.19 39.51
CA PRO A 849 32.61 16.51 40.07
C PRO A 849 34.07 16.92 39.81
N THR A 850 34.25 17.94 38.99
CA THR A 850 35.57 18.47 38.63
C THR A 850 36.24 19.00 39.88
N PRO A 851 37.51 18.67 40.15
CA PRO A 851 38.25 19.25 41.27
C PRO A 851 38.30 20.78 41.10
N LYS A 852 38.08 21.53 42.19
CA LYS A 852 38.15 23.00 42.21
C LYS A 852 39.60 23.47 42.02
N LYS A 853 40.09 23.44 40.78
CA LYS A 853 41.35 24.04 40.36
C LYS A 853 41.08 25.39 39.67
N PRO A 854 41.98 26.38 39.80
CA PRO A 854 41.85 27.66 39.08
C PRO A 854 41.92 27.47 37.56
N VAL A 855 41.32 28.39 36.80
CA VAL A 855 41.26 28.36 35.33
C VAL A 855 42.67 28.32 34.70
N SER A 856 43.66 28.94 35.35
CA SER A 856 45.06 28.92 34.91
C SER A 856 45.69 27.52 34.92
N GLU A 857 45.38 26.68 35.89
CA GLU A 857 45.90 25.30 35.96
C GLU A 857 45.25 24.43 34.88
N TRP A 858 43.95 24.62 34.62
CA TRP A 858 43.26 23.92 33.54
C TRP A 858 43.78 24.31 32.15
N LEU A 859 44.17 25.57 31.94
CA LEU A 859 44.81 26.02 30.69
C LEU A 859 46.17 25.36 30.46
N LEU A 860 46.92 25.06 31.53
CA LEU A 860 48.19 24.32 31.45
C LEU A 860 47.96 22.82 31.16
N GLU A 861 47.00 22.19 31.86
CA GLU A 861 46.65 20.77 31.63
C GLU A 861 46.02 20.52 30.25
N ALA A 862 45.39 21.54 29.65
CA ALA A 862 44.91 21.47 28.27
C ALA A 862 46.04 21.45 27.22
N CYS A 863 47.29 21.67 27.63
CA CYS A 863 48.48 21.52 26.79
C CYS A 863 49.30 20.27 27.15
N ASP A 864 48.85 19.45 28.11
CA ASP A 864 49.56 18.25 28.56
C ASP A 864 49.72 17.25 27.39
N PRO A 865 50.89 16.62 27.19
CA PRO A 865 51.07 15.58 26.17
C PRO A 865 50.14 14.36 26.35
N ASP A 866 49.63 14.11 27.56
CA ASP A 866 48.71 13.02 27.85
C ASP A 866 47.28 13.33 27.36
N VAL A 867 46.79 12.48 26.45
CA VAL A 867 45.49 12.66 25.76
C VAL A 867 44.29 12.67 26.72
N PRO A 868 44.17 11.74 27.69
CA PRO A 868 43.10 11.77 28.71
C PRO A 868 43.13 13.02 29.59
N SER A 869 44.32 13.43 30.04
CA SER A 869 44.49 14.63 30.89
C SER A 869 44.07 15.90 30.13
N ARG A 870 44.52 16.02 28.87
CA ARG A 870 44.14 17.09 27.95
C ARG A 870 42.62 17.14 27.70
N ALA A 871 42.00 16.00 27.37
CA ALA A 871 40.56 15.94 27.10
C ALA A 871 39.72 16.28 28.35
N MET A 872 40.17 15.86 29.54
CA MET A 872 39.53 16.16 30.81
C MET A 872 39.62 17.67 31.13
N ALA A 873 40.79 18.28 30.93
CA ALA A 873 40.98 19.72 31.09
C ALA A 873 40.08 20.54 30.16
N LEU A 874 39.96 20.16 28.88
CA LEU A 874 39.06 20.82 27.92
C LEU A 874 37.58 20.71 28.34
N ARG A 875 37.16 19.57 28.89
CA ARG A 875 35.79 19.38 29.42
C ARG A 875 35.54 20.20 30.69
N ALA A 876 36.53 20.28 31.58
CA ALA A 876 36.45 21.10 32.78
C ALA A 876 36.32 22.59 32.41
N LEU A 877 37.14 23.09 31.48
CA LEU A 877 37.03 24.45 30.94
C LEU A 877 35.65 24.71 30.30
N THR A 878 35.12 23.73 29.56
CA THR A 878 33.77 23.82 28.98
C THR A 878 32.68 23.90 30.05
N HIS A 879 32.81 23.18 31.17
CA HIS A 879 31.88 23.25 32.29
C HIS A 879 31.92 24.61 32.97
N ILE A 880 33.11 25.12 33.25
CA ILE A 880 33.34 26.44 33.86
C ILE A 880 32.72 27.55 33.00
N LEU A 881 32.83 27.45 31.67
CA LEU A 881 32.18 28.37 30.73
C LEU A 881 30.66 28.33 30.80
N LYS A 882 30.06 27.14 30.94
CA LYS A 882 28.60 26.98 31.11
C LYS A 882 28.08 27.49 32.44
N GLU A 883 28.90 27.43 33.48
CA GLU A 883 28.58 27.98 34.81
C GLU A 883 28.73 29.50 34.88
N GLY A 884 29.29 30.14 33.84
CA GLY A 884 29.37 31.60 33.71
C GLY A 884 30.45 32.23 34.59
N ASP A 885 31.54 31.52 34.86
CA ASP A 885 32.63 32.01 35.70
C ASP A 885 33.33 33.24 35.09
N LYS A 886 33.56 34.28 35.90
CA LYS A 886 34.06 35.58 35.45
C LYS A 886 35.50 35.51 34.92
N GLU A 887 36.35 34.70 35.54
CA GLU A 887 37.75 34.53 35.11
C GLU A 887 37.85 33.83 33.73
N ALA A 888 36.96 32.88 33.45
CA ALA A 888 36.88 32.22 32.15
C ALA A 888 36.32 33.15 31.06
N LEU A 889 35.37 34.02 31.40
CA LEU A 889 34.81 35.01 30.48
C LEU A 889 35.82 36.13 30.14
N GLU A 890 36.67 36.53 31.08
CA GLU A 890 37.76 37.50 30.86
C GLU A 890 38.89 36.92 29.97
N SER A 891 39.10 35.60 30.00
CA SER A 891 40.12 34.89 29.20
C SER A 891 39.59 34.27 27.90
N ARG A 892 38.40 34.68 27.43
CA ARG A 892 37.69 34.09 26.28
C ARG A 892 38.51 33.98 24.98
N GLU A 893 39.36 34.95 24.66
CA GLU A 893 40.17 34.92 23.43
C GLU A 893 41.25 33.83 23.49
N LYS A 894 41.81 33.59 24.68
CA LYS A 894 42.79 32.53 24.93
C LYS A 894 42.13 31.15 24.93
N LEU A 895 40.90 31.05 25.45
CA LEU A 895 40.11 29.82 25.40
C LEU A 895 39.69 29.49 23.97
N LEU A 896 39.31 30.50 23.18
CA LEU A 896 39.00 30.34 21.77
C LEU A 896 40.20 29.84 20.97
N SER A 897 41.38 30.45 21.14
CA SER A 897 42.60 29.98 20.46
C SER A 897 42.95 28.56 20.88
N LEU A 898 42.86 28.24 22.19
CA LEU A 898 43.12 26.91 22.72
C LEU A 898 42.18 25.85 22.12
N PHE A 899 40.87 26.12 22.03
CA PHE A 899 39.93 25.17 21.43
C PHE A 899 40.13 25.04 19.92
N LEU A 900 40.49 26.10 19.20
CA LEU A 900 40.79 26.04 17.77
C LEU A 900 42.06 25.23 17.48
N GLU A 901 43.12 25.40 18.28
CA GLU A 901 44.36 24.63 18.17
C GLU A 901 44.13 23.14 18.46
N ASN A 902 43.31 22.82 19.46
CA ASN A 902 42.96 21.43 19.81
C ASN A 902 41.98 20.77 18.81
N LEU A 903 41.43 21.52 17.86
CA LEU A 903 40.61 20.98 16.78
C LEU A 903 41.45 20.25 15.72
N GLU A 904 42.73 20.62 15.58
CA GLU A 904 43.69 19.95 14.69
C GLU A 904 44.24 18.66 15.27
N HIS A 905 43.85 18.28 16.49
CA HIS A 905 44.31 17.06 17.14
C HIS A 905 43.75 15.79 16.47
N GLU A 906 44.58 14.76 16.35
CA GLU A 906 44.24 13.45 15.77
C GLU A 906 43.22 12.68 16.65
N ASP A 907 43.36 12.77 17.98
CA ASP A 907 42.50 12.05 18.92
C ASP A 907 41.07 12.62 19.02
N SER A 908 40.08 11.73 18.90
CA SER A 908 38.65 12.06 18.93
C SER A 908 38.12 12.60 20.25
N PHE A 909 38.64 12.16 21.39
CA PHE A 909 38.23 12.68 22.68
C PHE A 909 38.69 14.13 22.87
N VAL A 910 39.83 14.51 22.28
CA VAL A 910 40.36 15.87 22.35
C VAL A 910 39.56 16.80 21.43
N TYR A 911 39.47 16.51 20.13
CA TYR A 911 38.78 17.43 19.20
C TYR A 911 37.26 17.51 19.46
N LEU A 912 36.58 16.44 19.91
CA LEU A 912 35.16 16.52 20.27
C LEU A 912 34.94 17.35 21.54
N SER A 913 35.88 17.31 22.49
CA SER A 913 35.84 18.17 23.68
C SER A 913 36.11 19.63 23.31
N ALA A 914 37.00 19.88 22.36
CA ALA A 914 37.23 21.21 21.80
C ALA A 914 36.00 21.77 21.08
N ILE A 915 35.32 20.96 20.26
CA ILE A 915 34.05 21.37 19.61
C ILE A 915 33.00 21.74 20.66
N GLN A 916 32.87 20.97 21.76
CA GLN A 916 31.93 21.30 22.83
C GLN A 916 32.27 22.63 23.53
N GLY A 917 33.56 22.91 23.74
CA GLY A 917 34.05 24.18 24.24
C GLY A 917 33.69 25.35 23.32
N LEU A 918 33.92 25.20 22.01
CA LEU A 918 33.53 26.20 21.00
C LEU A 918 32.02 26.46 20.98
N VAL A 919 31.21 25.42 21.13
CA VAL A 919 29.75 25.53 21.19
C VAL A 919 29.30 26.28 22.45
N ALA A 920 29.93 26.02 23.61
CA ALA A 920 29.65 26.76 24.84
C ALA A 920 30.07 28.24 24.75
N LEU A 921 31.17 28.54 24.05
CA LEU A 921 31.57 29.91 23.74
C LEU A 921 30.59 30.58 22.76
N ALA A 922 30.08 29.86 21.76
CA ALA A 922 29.10 30.40 20.81
C ALA A 922 27.74 30.68 21.45
N ASP A 923 27.35 29.93 22.49
CA ASP A 923 26.13 30.19 23.27
C ASP A 923 26.23 31.49 24.10
N SER A 924 27.43 31.78 24.61
CA SER A 924 27.69 32.99 25.42
C SER A 924 28.03 34.24 24.59
N PHE A 925 28.76 34.09 23.47
CA PHE A 925 29.20 35.18 22.59
C PHE A 925 29.01 34.85 21.10
N PRO A 926 27.78 34.76 20.60
CA PRO A 926 27.49 34.25 19.26
C PRO A 926 28.16 35.05 18.14
N GLU A 927 28.15 36.39 18.21
CA GLU A 927 28.63 37.24 17.11
C GLU A 927 30.14 37.10 16.86
N GLN A 928 30.96 37.21 17.90
CA GLN A 928 32.43 37.19 17.77
C GLN A 928 32.94 35.79 17.44
N ILE A 929 32.36 34.76 18.06
CA ILE A 929 32.76 33.36 17.86
C ILE A 929 32.33 32.89 16.48
N LEU A 930 31.13 33.25 16.03
CA LEU A 930 30.66 32.90 14.69
C LEU A 930 31.48 33.60 13.61
N GLN A 931 31.78 34.90 13.75
CA GLN A 931 32.65 35.60 12.81
C GLN A 931 34.03 34.92 12.72
N ARG A 932 34.59 34.47 13.85
CA ARG A 932 35.86 33.76 13.85
C ARG A 932 35.75 32.37 13.21
N LEU A 933 34.76 31.55 13.59
CA LEU A 933 34.58 30.22 13.01
C LEU A 933 34.29 30.27 11.50
N LEU A 934 33.51 31.26 11.05
CA LEU A 934 33.24 31.50 9.63
C LEU A 934 34.52 31.89 8.89
N ALA A 935 35.33 32.78 9.47
CA ALA A 935 36.63 33.11 8.91
C ALA A 935 37.51 31.85 8.81
N GLU A 936 37.65 31.08 9.90
CA GLU A 936 38.46 29.85 9.94
C GLU A 936 38.00 28.78 8.94
N TYR A 937 36.71 28.72 8.63
CA TYR A 937 36.17 27.81 7.61
C TYR A 937 36.46 28.29 6.18
N GLN A 938 36.48 29.61 5.95
CA GLN A 938 36.75 30.22 4.63
C GLN A 938 38.23 30.37 4.30
N THR A 939 39.16 30.35 5.27
CA THR A 939 40.61 30.53 5.04
C THR A 939 41.29 29.42 4.21
N GLY A 940 40.53 28.51 3.59
CA GLY A 940 41.04 27.50 2.65
C GLY A 940 41.52 28.05 1.31
N ASP A 941 41.04 29.23 0.87
CA ASP A 941 41.20 29.71 -0.52
C ASP A 941 41.95 31.04 -0.69
N SER A 942 42.53 31.62 0.38
CA SER A 942 43.36 32.83 0.21
C SER A 942 44.73 32.48 -0.37
N ALA A 943 44.90 32.76 -1.67
CA ALA A 943 46.07 32.53 -2.51
C ALA A 943 47.38 33.26 -2.10
N THR A 944 47.59 33.56 -0.82
CA THR A 944 48.71 34.38 -0.32
C THR A 944 49.53 33.74 0.81
N SER A 945 49.31 32.47 1.16
CA SER A 945 50.25 31.75 2.05
C SER A 945 50.74 30.44 1.40
N PRO A 946 52.06 30.22 1.24
CA PRO A 946 52.61 29.08 0.52
C PRO A 946 52.74 27.81 1.39
N ASN A 947 52.07 27.73 2.54
CA ASN A 947 52.16 26.58 3.45
C ASN A 947 50.81 26.23 4.08
N ARG A 948 50.37 24.99 3.82
CA ARG A 948 49.22 24.28 4.39
C ARG A 948 47.83 24.85 4.03
N GLY A 949 47.28 24.40 2.90
CA GLY A 949 45.84 24.12 2.89
C GLY A 949 45.53 23.19 4.07
N ARG A 950 44.57 23.56 4.92
CA ARG A 950 44.20 22.74 6.08
C ARG A 950 43.83 21.33 5.62
N SER A 951 44.17 20.33 6.42
CA SER A 951 43.79 18.95 6.13
C SER A 951 42.27 18.85 5.91
N LEU A 952 41.83 17.97 5.01
CA LEU A 952 40.42 17.64 4.78
C LEU A 952 39.67 17.46 6.11
N GLU A 953 40.30 16.74 7.03
CA GLU A 953 39.77 16.43 8.35
C GLU A 953 39.54 17.68 9.21
N THR A 954 40.48 18.61 9.22
CA THR A 954 40.31 19.89 9.95
C THR A 954 39.14 20.69 9.39
N ARG A 955 38.95 20.72 8.06
CA ARG A 955 37.83 21.45 7.43
C ARG A 955 36.47 20.85 7.81
N LEU A 956 36.37 19.52 7.86
CA LEU A 956 35.17 18.82 8.30
C LEU A 956 34.89 19.06 9.79
N LYS A 957 35.93 19.04 10.66
CA LYS A 957 35.81 19.33 12.09
C LYS A 957 35.31 20.77 12.36
N VAL A 958 35.80 21.76 11.61
CA VAL A 958 35.33 23.17 11.72
C VAL A 958 33.89 23.29 11.24
N GLY A 959 33.52 22.62 10.15
CA GLY A 959 32.13 22.58 9.65
C GLY A 959 31.15 22.02 10.68
N GLU A 960 31.51 20.93 11.35
CA GLU A 960 30.70 20.36 12.44
C GLU A 960 30.60 21.31 13.65
N ALA A 961 31.69 21.98 14.01
CA ALA A 961 31.68 22.99 15.07
C ALA A 961 30.75 24.15 14.75
N LEU A 962 30.77 24.65 13.51
CA LEU A 962 29.88 25.69 13.01
C LEU A 962 28.41 25.27 13.07
N MET A 963 28.09 24.05 12.63
CA MET A 963 26.73 23.55 12.71
C MET A 963 26.28 23.44 14.17
N ARG A 964 27.07 22.81 15.05
CA ARG A 964 26.71 22.68 16.47
C ARG A 964 26.59 24.01 17.19
N ALA A 965 27.40 25.00 16.83
CA ALA A 965 27.26 26.37 17.30
C ALA A 965 25.92 26.97 16.83
N SER A 966 25.56 26.79 15.55
CA SER A 966 24.25 27.21 15.02
C SER A 966 23.07 26.55 15.74
N ARG A 967 23.26 25.31 16.20
CA ARG A 967 22.27 24.58 17.01
C ARG A 967 22.10 25.15 18.41
N ALA A 968 23.19 25.57 19.05
CA ALA A 968 23.17 26.14 20.40
C ALA A 968 22.51 27.54 20.43
N MET A 969 22.68 28.34 19.37
CA MET A 969 22.12 29.69 19.29
C MET A 969 20.58 29.77 19.29
N GLY A 970 19.86 28.66 19.13
CA GLY A 970 18.40 28.60 19.28
C GLY A 970 17.66 29.68 18.47
N ASP A 971 16.88 30.51 19.17
CA ASP A 971 16.04 31.57 18.58
C ASP A 971 16.83 32.70 17.90
N LEU A 972 18.15 32.81 18.15
CA LEU A 972 19.03 33.77 17.47
C LEU A 972 19.53 33.26 16.10
N ALA A 973 19.31 31.98 15.76
CA ALA A 973 19.77 31.39 14.50
C ALA A 973 19.29 32.15 13.23
N PRO A 974 18.06 32.68 13.13
CA PRO A 974 17.63 33.47 11.97
C PRO A 974 18.44 34.74 11.70
N HIS A 975 18.99 35.37 12.74
CA HIS A 975 19.79 36.59 12.59
C HIS A 975 21.11 36.32 11.86
N TYR A 976 21.69 35.15 12.10
CA TYR A 976 22.96 34.72 11.51
C TYR A 976 22.81 33.72 10.35
N GLY A 977 21.56 33.43 9.93
CA GLY A 977 21.26 32.42 8.92
C GLY A 977 21.85 32.73 7.54
N ARG A 978 21.89 34.00 7.13
CA ARG A 978 22.44 34.41 5.82
C ARG A 978 23.95 34.12 5.68
N PRO A 979 24.82 34.58 6.60
CA PRO A 979 26.24 34.21 6.59
C PRO A 979 26.46 32.70 6.60
N LEU A 980 25.74 31.96 7.44
CA LEU A 980 25.85 30.50 7.56
C LEU A 980 25.45 29.77 6.27
N ILE A 981 24.30 30.12 5.68
CA ILE A 981 23.85 29.55 4.40
C ILE A 981 24.86 29.87 3.29
N GLY A 982 25.36 31.11 3.22
CA GLY A 982 26.35 31.50 2.22
C GLY A 982 27.62 30.66 2.30
N VAL A 983 28.11 30.38 3.51
CA VAL A 983 29.31 29.56 3.72
C VAL A 983 29.09 28.10 3.34
N PHE A 984 27.98 27.49 3.75
CA PHE A 984 27.68 26.11 3.37
C PHE A 984 27.39 25.97 1.87
N LEU A 985 26.75 26.96 1.24
CA LEU A 985 26.56 27.01 -0.22
C LEU A 985 27.89 27.12 -0.96
N CYS A 986 28.83 27.96 -0.51
CA CYS A 986 30.18 27.98 -1.07
C CYS A 986 30.88 26.61 -0.94
N GLY A 987 30.74 25.95 0.21
CA GLY A 987 31.30 24.63 0.46
C GLY A 987 30.70 23.49 -0.39
N THR A 988 29.56 23.70 -1.07
CA THR A 988 29.05 22.74 -2.08
C THR A 988 29.87 22.72 -3.37
N ARG A 989 30.80 23.66 -3.54
CA ARG A 989 31.68 23.78 -4.71
C ARG A 989 33.12 23.33 -4.43
N ASP A 990 33.37 22.69 -3.28
CA ASP A 990 34.69 22.18 -2.91
C ASP A 990 35.16 21.07 -3.86
N GLU A 991 36.47 20.92 -4.04
CA GLU A 991 37.07 19.84 -4.85
C GLU A 991 36.79 18.46 -4.22
N ASP A 992 36.66 18.38 -2.90
CA ASP A 992 36.43 17.12 -2.18
C ASP A 992 34.92 16.80 -2.01
N SER A 993 34.51 15.60 -2.41
CA SER A 993 33.12 15.14 -2.30
C SER A 993 32.61 15.02 -0.86
N SER A 994 33.49 14.69 0.09
CA SER A 994 33.16 14.55 1.51
C SER A 994 32.81 15.89 2.14
N VAL A 995 33.55 16.95 1.74
CA VAL A 995 33.25 18.33 2.17
C VAL A 995 31.91 18.77 1.58
N ARG A 996 31.68 18.54 0.28
CA ARG A 996 30.40 18.89 -0.36
C ARG A 996 29.20 18.18 0.29
N ALA A 997 29.32 16.89 0.59
CA ALA A 997 28.28 16.12 1.28
C ALA A 997 28.03 16.63 2.71
N SER A 998 29.09 16.92 3.47
CA SER A 998 29.01 17.50 4.82
C SER A 998 28.35 18.88 4.83
N CYS A 999 28.71 19.75 3.88
CA CYS A 999 28.09 21.06 3.67
C CYS A 999 26.59 20.95 3.41
N LEU A 1000 26.18 20.02 2.54
CA LEU A 1000 24.76 19.77 2.26
C LEU A 1000 24.02 19.25 3.49
N SER A 1001 24.61 18.33 4.26
CA SER A 1001 24.01 17.86 5.52
C SER A 1001 23.81 19.00 6.52
N ASN A 1002 24.83 19.84 6.71
CA ASN A 1002 24.77 21.01 7.58
C ASN A 1002 23.75 22.05 7.08
N LEU A 1003 23.66 22.24 5.76
CA LEU A 1003 22.68 23.11 5.14
C LEU A 1003 21.25 22.62 5.38
N GLY A 1004 20.99 21.30 5.27
CA GLY A 1004 19.68 20.71 5.54
C GLY A 1004 19.21 20.93 6.98
N GLU A 1005 20.09 20.66 7.96
CA GLU A 1005 19.75 20.91 9.37
C GLU A 1005 19.54 22.40 9.67
N LEU A 1006 20.38 23.27 9.11
CA LEU A 1006 20.24 24.72 9.28
C LEU A 1006 18.91 25.23 8.69
N CYS A 1007 18.55 24.80 7.47
CA CYS A 1007 17.33 25.22 6.81
C CYS A 1007 16.06 24.79 7.58
N GLN A 1008 16.08 23.62 8.22
CA GLN A 1008 14.98 23.16 9.09
C GLN A 1008 14.75 24.11 10.29
N ARG A 1009 15.81 24.70 10.84
CA ARG A 1009 15.75 25.61 12.00
C ARG A 1009 15.32 27.03 11.61
N LEU A 1010 15.66 27.47 10.41
CA LEU A 1010 15.39 28.83 9.95
C LEU A 1010 13.90 29.11 9.66
N GLN A 1011 13.06 28.08 9.50
CA GLN A 1011 11.59 28.20 9.37
C GLN A 1011 11.19 29.30 8.37
N PHE A 1012 10.44 30.34 8.78
CA PHE A 1012 9.99 31.42 7.89
C PHE A 1012 11.12 32.33 7.36
N SER A 1013 12.28 32.37 8.04
CA SER A 1013 13.42 33.19 7.58
C SER A 1013 14.11 32.63 6.33
N LEU A 1014 13.74 31.42 5.91
CA LEU A 1014 14.21 30.76 4.70
C LEU A 1014 13.64 31.38 3.40
N GLY A 1015 12.44 31.98 3.44
CA GLY A 1015 11.72 32.45 2.25
C GLY A 1015 12.56 33.23 1.24
N PRO A 1016 13.32 34.27 1.66
CA PRO A 1016 14.16 35.05 0.75
C PRO A 1016 15.31 34.26 0.09
N LEU A 1017 15.71 33.12 0.65
CA LEU A 1017 16.82 32.27 0.18
C LEU A 1017 16.32 30.98 -0.50
N ALA A 1018 15.01 30.75 -0.53
CA ALA A 1018 14.42 29.51 -1.05
C ALA A 1018 14.77 29.27 -2.53
N GLN A 1019 14.80 30.34 -3.34
CA GLN A 1019 15.13 30.25 -4.76
C GLN A 1019 16.61 29.86 -5.00
N GLU A 1020 17.53 30.46 -4.24
CA GLU A 1020 18.96 30.17 -4.31
C GLU A 1020 19.24 28.71 -3.90
N LEU A 1021 18.58 28.26 -2.82
CA LEU A 1021 18.68 26.88 -2.34
C LEU A 1021 18.14 25.88 -3.35
N SER A 1022 16.93 26.11 -3.90
CA SER A 1022 16.37 25.19 -4.91
C SER A 1022 17.22 25.11 -6.16
N THR A 1023 17.71 26.25 -6.66
CA THR A 1023 18.54 26.29 -7.86
C THR A 1023 19.82 25.50 -7.64
N CYS A 1024 20.47 25.70 -6.47
CA CYS A 1024 21.67 24.96 -6.09
C CYS A 1024 21.41 23.45 -5.98
N LEU A 1025 20.39 23.04 -5.21
CA LEU A 1025 20.05 21.62 -5.01
C LEU A 1025 19.67 20.94 -6.32
N THR A 1026 18.86 21.60 -7.15
CA THR A 1026 18.44 21.07 -8.46
C THR A 1026 19.63 20.94 -9.42
N ALA A 1027 20.58 21.87 -9.39
CA ALA A 1027 21.80 21.77 -10.17
C ALA A 1027 22.64 20.58 -9.70
N LEU A 1028 22.94 20.49 -8.40
CA LEU A 1028 23.72 19.38 -7.82
C LEU A 1028 23.10 18.01 -8.12
N ILE A 1029 21.79 17.88 -7.98
CA ILE A 1029 21.09 16.63 -8.32
C ILE A 1029 21.33 16.19 -9.78
N LYS A 1030 21.38 17.14 -10.72
CA LYS A 1030 21.47 16.85 -12.15
C LYS A 1030 22.91 16.74 -12.68
N THR A 1031 23.84 17.50 -12.13
CA THR A 1031 25.20 17.64 -12.68
C THR A 1031 26.24 16.84 -11.94
N GLU A 1032 25.95 16.42 -10.70
CA GLU A 1032 26.96 15.83 -9.82
C GLU A 1032 27.26 14.36 -10.13
N ARG A 1033 28.54 14.03 -10.22
CA ARG A 1033 29.00 12.66 -10.55
C ARG A 1033 28.96 11.74 -9.33
N GLU A 1034 29.30 12.26 -8.16
CA GLU A 1034 29.40 11.48 -6.93
C GLU A 1034 28.02 11.21 -6.32
N ALA A 1035 27.73 9.94 -6.04
CA ALA A 1035 26.44 9.51 -5.50
C ALA A 1035 26.19 10.09 -4.09
N GLU A 1036 27.23 10.20 -3.26
CA GLU A 1036 27.12 10.72 -1.89
C GLU A 1036 26.60 12.15 -1.84
N VAL A 1037 27.06 13.00 -2.76
CA VAL A 1037 26.65 14.40 -2.86
C VAL A 1037 25.22 14.50 -3.40
N ARG A 1038 24.83 13.66 -4.38
CA ARG A 1038 23.44 13.57 -4.86
C ARG A 1038 22.49 13.11 -3.76
N ARG A 1039 22.84 12.07 -2.99
CA ARG A 1039 22.09 11.59 -1.82
C ARG A 1039 21.89 12.72 -0.80
N ALA A 1040 22.95 13.46 -0.48
CA ALA A 1040 22.90 14.58 0.46
C ALA A 1040 21.99 15.71 -0.04
N ALA A 1041 22.06 16.08 -1.33
CA ALA A 1041 21.21 17.12 -1.91
C ALA A 1041 19.71 16.75 -1.87
N VAL A 1042 19.37 15.50 -2.17
CA VAL A 1042 17.99 14.99 -2.04
C VAL A 1042 17.55 14.94 -0.57
N HIS A 1043 18.45 14.55 0.33
CA HIS A 1043 18.18 14.54 1.77
C HIS A 1043 17.86 15.94 2.30
N VAL A 1044 18.55 16.99 1.83
CA VAL A 1044 18.23 18.39 2.17
C VAL A 1044 16.79 18.71 1.85
N ILE A 1045 16.30 18.36 0.65
CA ILE A 1045 14.90 18.59 0.26
C ILE A 1045 13.95 17.84 1.19
N THR A 1046 14.28 16.60 1.56
CA THR A 1046 13.48 15.78 2.48
C THR A 1046 13.35 16.43 3.86
N VAL A 1047 14.48 16.85 4.43
CA VAL A 1047 14.54 17.49 5.76
C VAL A 1047 13.86 18.86 5.74
N LEU A 1048 13.94 19.59 4.62
CA LEU A 1048 13.25 20.86 4.43
C LEU A 1048 11.73 20.72 4.51
N LEU A 1049 11.19 19.75 3.79
CA LEU A 1049 9.74 19.47 3.75
C LEU A 1049 9.24 19.04 5.14
N ARG A 1050 9.97 18.14 5.82
CA ARG A 1050 9.67 17.72 7.20
C ARG A 1050 9.74 18.88 8.19
N GLY A 1051 10.76 19.72 8.07
CA GLY A 1051 11.01 20.85 8.95
C GLY A 1051 9.96 21.95 8.87
N LEU A 1052 9.49 22.23 7.65
CA LEU A 1052 8.47 23.26 7.41
C LEU A 1052 7.06 22.72 7.61
N SER A 1053 6.80 21.43 7.38
CA SER A 1053 5.50 20.78 7.56
C SER A 1053 4.37 21.58 6.87
N ASP A 1054 3.34 22.01 7.60
CA ASP A 1054 2.20 22.77 7.08
C ASP A 1054 2.59 24.16 6.54
N LYS A 1055 3.74 24.70 6.94
CA LYS A 1055 4.26 26.00 6.48
C LYS A 1055 4.97 25.91 5.12
N THR A 1056 5.20 24.70 4.60
CA THR A 1056 5.89 24.47 3.32
C THR A 1056 5.24 25.22 2.16
N THR A 1057 3.91 25.25 2.08
CA THR A 1057 3.17 25.96 1.01
C THR A 1057 3.32 27.47 1.08
N GLN A 1058 3.59 28.02 2.27
CA GLN A 1058 3.76 29.45 2.49
C GLN A 1058 5.21 29.89 2.24
N VAL A 1059 6.19 29.06 2.62
CA VAL A 1059 7.61 29.41 2.56
C VAL A 1059 8.26 29.00 1.24
N LEU A 1060 7.89 27.85 0.67
CA LEU A 1060 8.46 27.32 -0.57
C LEU A 1060 7.52 27.45 -1.77
N GLY A 1061 6.42 28.20 -1.66
CA GLY A 1061 5.36 28.25 -2.69
C GLY A 1061 5.87 28.48 -4.11
N ASP A 1062 6.80 29.42 -4.28
CA ASP A 1062 7.36 29.80 -5.59
C ASP A 1062 8.25 28.71 -6.21
N VAL A 1063 8.82 27.84 -5.38
CA VAL A 1063 9.89 26.91 -5.75
C VAL A 1063 9.49 25.44 -5.63
N LEU A 1064 8.34 25.17 -5.02
CA LEU A 1064 7.83 23.83 -4.74
C LEU A 1064 7.69 22.97 -6.01
N LEU A 1065 7.24 23.58 -7.11
CA LEU A 1065 7.09 22.90 -8.39
C LEU A 1065 8.43 22.47 -8.98
N GLU A 1066 9.48 23.28 -8.80
CA GLU A 1066 10.82 22.96 -9.26
C GLU A 1066 11.42 21.80 -8.47
N LEU A 1067 11.30 21.85 -7.13
CA LEU A 1067 11.74 20.78 -6.23
C LEU A 1067 10.99 19.47 -6.52
N TYR A 1068 9.67 19.51 -6.72
CA TYR A 1068 8.88 18.33 -7.11
C TYR A 1068 9.37 17.70 -8.42
N ARG A 1069 9.66 18.53 -9.43
CA ARG A 1069 10.20 18.06 -10.71
C ARG A 1069 11.59 17.46 -10.56
N ALA A 1070 12.44 18.05 -9.71
CA ALA A 1070 13.77 17.52 -9.41
C ALA A 1070 13.66 16.14 -8.73
N LEU A 1071 12.83 15.99 -7.70
CA LEU A 1071 12.59 14.71 -7.02
C LEU A 1071 12.04 13.64 -7.98
N LYS A 1072 11.05 13.98 -8.82
CA LYS A 1072 10.53 13.05 -9.85
C LYS A 1072 11.58 12.67 -10.88
N TRP A 1073 12.53 13.55 -11.19
CA TRP A 1073 13.64 13.24 -12.08
C TRP A 1073 14.60 12.23 -11.44
N VAL A 1074 14.95 12.39 -10.16
CA VAL A 1074 15.78 11.43 -9.40
C VAL A 1074 15.15 10.05 -9.41
N VAL A 1075 13.87 9.95 -9.06
CA VAL A 1075 13.14 8.65 -9.03
C VAL A 1075 13.13 7.93 -10.38
N ARG A 1076 13.25 8.66 -11.50
CA ARG A 1076 13.21 8.08 -12.85
C ARG A 1076 14.58 7.81 -13.46
N SER A 1077 15.61 8.56 -13.04
CA SER A 1077 16.84 8.70 -13.82
C SER A 1077 18.12 8.48 -13.01
N ASP A 1078 18.07 8.58 -11.67
CA ASP A 1078 19.27 8.38 -10.86
C ASP A 1078 19.59 6.88 -10.74
N ALA A 1079 20.88 6.56 -10.82
CA ALA A 1079 21.37 5.19 -10.73
C ALA A 1079 21.49 4.70 -9.28
N ASP A 1080 21.49 5.61 -8.31
CA ASP A 1080 21.67 5.29 -6.91
C ASP A 1080 20.34 5.02 -6.18
N GLU A 1081 20.17 3.81 -5.65
CA GLU A 1081 18.93 3.39 -4.99
C GLU A 1081 18.63 4.17 -3.70
N VAL A 1082 19.67 4.61 -2.97
CA VAL A 1082 19.49 5.40 -1.74
C VAL A 1082 18.98 6.80 -2.06
N ALA A 1083 19.51 7.45 -3.12
CA ALA A 1083 18.99 8.72 -3.61
C ALA A 1083 17.54 8.60 -4.10
N VAL A 1084 17.21 7.49 -4.78
CA VAL A 1084 15.82 7.19 -5.20
C VAL A 1084 14.91 7.01 -4.00
N LEU A 1085 15.34 6.28 -2.96
CA LEU A 1085 14.57 6.10 -1.73
C LEU A 1085 14.34 7.43 -1.01
N HIS A 1086 15.38 8.24 -0.82
CA HIS A 1086 15.23 9.58 -0.23
C HIS A 1086 14.29 10.46 -1.05
N ALA A 1087 14.32 10.39 -2.38
CA ALA A 1087 13.42 11.14 -3.24
C ALA A 1087 11.96 10.66 -3.13
N GLN A 1088 11.73 9.35 -2.94
CA GLN A 1088 10.39 8.81 -2.70
C GLN A 1088 9.84 9.27 -1.35
N LEU A 1089 10.64 9.22 -0.28
CA LEU A 1089 10.27 9.73 1.03
C LEU A 1089 9.93 11.23 0.96
N ALA A 1090 10.75 12.03 0.28
CA ALA A 1090 10.46 13.45 0.09
C ALA A 1090 9.13 13.71 -0.66
N LEU A 1091 8.80 12.87 -1.64
CA LEU A 1091 7.53 12.99 -2.37
C LEU A 1091 6.33 12.59 -1.51
N GLU A 1092 6.48 11.61 -0.61
CA GLU A 1092 5.43 11.23 0.34
C GLU A 1092 5.15 12.33 1.37
N GLU A 1093 6.22 12.94 1.92
CA GLU A 1093 6.09 14.09 2.82
C GLU A 1093 5.40 15.27 2.11
N LEU A 1094 5.76 15.52 0.84
CA LEU A 1094 5.13 16.55 0.04
C LEU A 1094 3.64 16.25 -0.22
N ASP A 1095 3.30 14.99 -0.55
CA ASP A 1095 1.92 14.55 -0.77
C ASP A 1095 1.07 14.74 0.50
N ASP A 1096 1.61 14.43 1.69
CA ASP A 1096 0.91 14.63 2.97
C ASP A 1096 0.66 16.11 3.25
N VAL A 1097 1.67 16.96 3.02
CA VAL A 1097 1.53 18.42 3.14
C VAL A 1097 0.49 18.95 2.15
N MET A 1098 0.51 18.51 0.89
CA MET A 1098 -0.47 18.93 -0.12
C MET A 1098 -1.88 18.44 0.21
N ARG A 1099 -2.04 17.21 0.72
CA ARG A 1099 -3.36 16.68 1.15
C ARG A 1099 -3.94 17.51 2.29
N LYS A 1100 -3.14 17.85 3.30
CA LYS A 1100 -3.58 18.72 4.41
C LYS A 1100 -3.95 20.13 3.92
N PHE A 1101 -3.22 20.66 2.93
CA PHE A 1101 -3.51 21.96 2.34
C PHE A 1101 -4.79 21.97 1.48
N ILE A 1102 -5.00 20.95 0.65
CA ILE A 1102 -6.16 20.82 -0.24
C ILE A 1102 -7.42 20.39 0.52
N PHE A 1103 -7.26 19.51 1.51
CA PHE A 1103 -8.32 18.95 2.35
C PHE A 1103 -8.08 19.30 3.83
N PRO A 1104 -8.24 20.57 4.23
CA PRO A 1104 -8.07 20.94 5.63
C PRO A 1104 -9.08 20.21 6.51
N GLN A 1105 -8.62 19.67 7.65
CA GLN A 1105 -9.51 19.04 8.63
C GLN A 1105 -10.53 20.07 9.13
N GLN A 1106 -11.83 19.77 8.96
CA GLN A 1106 -12.90 20.62 9.46
C GLN A 1106 -12.92 20.56 11.00
N LYS A 1107 -12.34 21.55 11.66
CA LYS A 1107 -12.50 21.75 13.10
C LYS A 1107 -13.82 22.49 13.35
N LEU A 1108 -14.76 21.85 14.05
CA LEU A 1108 -16.00 22.48 14.53
C LEU A 1108 -15.68 23.45 15.68
N GLU A 1109 -15.14 24.62 15.35
CA GLU A 1109 -14.88 25.67 16.33
C GLU A 1109 -16.02 26.70 16.32
N LYS A 1110 -16.63 26.95 17.49
CA LYS A 1110 -17.61 28.02 17.67
C LYS A 1110 -16.91 29.39 17.58
N LYS A 1111 -16.94 30.02 16.40
CA LYS A 1111 -16.54 31.41 16.23
C LYS A 1111 -17.58 32.33 16.88
N ILE A 1112 -17.27 32.86 18.06
CA ILE A 1112 -18.04 33.97 18.65
C ILE A 1112 -17.47 35.26 18.07
N VAL A 1113 -18.19 35.86 17.12
CA VAL A 1113 -17.88 37.19 16.61
C VAL A 1113 -18.59 38.19 17.51
N VAL A 1114 -17.82 38.90 18.35
CA VAL A 1114 -18.32 40.11 19.01
C VAL A 1114 -18.09 41.25 18.02
N LEU A 1115 -19.18 41.75 17.42
CA LEU A 1115 -19.14 42.94 16.57
C LEU A 1115 -18.97 44.18 17.46
N PRO A 1116 -18.19 45.19 17.02
CA PRO A 1116 -17.98 46.44 17.76
C PRO A 1116 -19.25 47.28 17.90
#